data_AF-A0A1R4GZY8-F1
#
_entry.id   AF-A0A1R4GZY8-F1
#
_cell.length_a   1.000
_cell.length_b   1.000
_cell.length_c   1.000
_cell.angle_alpha   90.00
_cell.angle_beta   90.00
_cell.angle_gamma   90.00
#
_symmetry.space_group_name_H-M   'P 1'
#
loop_
_entity.id
_entity.type
_entity.pdbx_description
1 polymer ?
#
loop_
_entity_poly.entity_id
_entity_poly.type
_entity_poly.pdbx_seq_one_letter_code
_entity_poly.pdbx_strand_id
1 'polypeptide(L)'
;MKKYQTTTRLMAIAITATSLVAFSQPSYAKRFGKNAPFIIDDLPAGAVKSKLLAISTANKDKALKWLHTISFNDDDLKYLKVDNDGGIFYSDTFSLPKGTTAPVATSAVLAPQPISAVDAFKLHSKPSASNIIYLDFDGHVITGTAWNSGGTNSYNAKPYDTDGTAASFSSTELSAIQQIWHRVAEDYAPFNVDVTTELPASFGPTVGRILITNSIDGNGVAMPSSTAGGVAYVGVWGGTNYANTYSPALVYYNNLASAAYYISEAASHEMGHNLSLSHDGTATVGYYSGHGTGFVSWAPIMGVGYYQNVTEWSKGEYTGANNTEDDISLITTRLATRTDDHSNVMAGATPLLMDASGVITVTNPENDPLNTSASNKGVIEKRDDSDYFTFSANAGPLQITINPAWDAFKRADKRGANLDIQATLYDQTGTQVVQVDPIDDTNALISTTITSAGTYYLAITGVGNTASPYGDYGSLGQYFISGSVTPSTANPDTTKPTPDPMTWITSPNAGGSSNSISMASTVATDDSGNPVQYLFACVSGGAGCVSSSWQASNQYTATGLAPNTTYNYQVKAKDASGNETTYSDIAAATTAIATDTTPPTPNPMTWSIKPAAVSSSSISMTAKLATDTSGSAVQYMFVCVTGGQGCVNSSWQASTQYTATGLATATAYSFQVKAKDAAGNETTLSASASATTKNAIPVTPANLSGNRVTTTKASLAWDKVSNATSYEIWRCTLVGTICNYGTKRWASVTTNAYSGTVPTGTVRFKIKAANSLGKSGFSNEIGL
;
A
#
# COMPACT_ATOMS: atom_id res chain seq x y z
N MET A 1 58.02 66.53 7.61
CA MET A 1 58.06 66.35 9.08
C MET A 1 56.67 66.62 9.65
N LYS A 2 56.22 65.79 10.58
CA LYS A 2 55.25 66.05 11.67
C LYS A 2 53.96 66.86 11.39
N LYS A 3 52.83 66.14 11.55
CA LYS A 3 51.55 66.47 12.23
C LYS A 3 51.24 67.94 12.58
N TYR A 4 50.05 68.39 12.17
CA TYR A 4 49.17 69.37 12.85
C TYR A 4 47.72 68.97 12.49
N GLN A 5 46.92 68.34 13.36
CA GLN A 5 45.96 68.97 14.29
C GLN A 5 45.47 70.37 13.88
N THR A 6 44.19 70.49 13.50
CA THR A 6 43.23 71.38 14.19
C THR A 6 41.77 71.19 13.73
N THR A 7 40.92 70.84 14.72
CA THR A 7 39.58 71.36 15.05
C THR A 7 38.52 71.61 13.96
N THR A 8 37.37 70.94 14.13
CA THR A 8 36.04 71.52 13.84
C THR A 8 35.10 71.32 15.02
N ARG A 9 34.29 72.36 15.24
CA ARG A 9 33.54 72.74 16.45
C ARG A 9 32.38 71.80 16.79
N LEU A 10 32.18 71.61 18.10
CA LEU A 10 30.91 71.13 18.68
C LEU A 10 29.82 72.18 18.47
N MET A 11 28.68 71.73 17.95
CA MET A 11 27.38 72.37 18.13
C MET A 11 26.50 71.36 18.86
N ALA A 12 26.15 71.69 20.10
CA ALA A 12 25.30 70.86 20.95
C ALA A 12 23.84 70.99 20.48
N ILE A 13 23.24 69.86 20.07
CA ILE A 13 21.79 69.70 20.01
C ILE A 13 21.39 68.94 21.27
N ALA A 14 20.51 69.55 22.05
CA ALA A 14 19.98 69.02 23.29
C ALA A 14 19.20 67.72 23.02
N ILE A 15 19.74 66.59 23.49
CA ILE A 15 19.01 65.33 23.59
C ILE A 15 18.21 65.40 24.88
N THR A 16 16.90 65.56 24.75
CA THR A 16 15.95 65.31 25.83
C THR A 16 16.11 63.87 26.30
N ALA A 17 16.46 63.70 27.58
CA ALA A 17 16.50 62.41 28.25
C ALA A 17 15.09 61.83 28.33
N THR A 18 14.71 61.03 27.33
CA THR A 18 13.67 60.02 27.50
C THR A 18 14.30 58.88 28.30
N SER A 19 13.66 58.55 29.40
CA SER A 19 13.97 57.42 30.27
C SER A 19 14.34 56.18 29.46
N LEU A 20 15.58 55.71 29.61
CA LEU A 20 15.95 54.32 29.36
C LEU A 20 15.08 53.47 30.29
N VAL A 21 13.92 53.06 29.79
CA VAL A 21 13.27 51.87 30.29
C VAL A 21 14.23 50.75 29.91
N ALA A 22 15.00 50.29 30.89
CA ALA A 22 15.67 49.01 30.76
C ALA A 22 14.56 47.99 30.49
N PHE A 23 14.37 47.62 29.23
CA PHE A 23 13.66 46.40 28.91
C PHE A 23 14.44 45.30 29.62
N SER A 24 13.85 44.74 30.67
CA SER A 24 14.31 43.47 31.21
C SER A 24 14.34 42.51 30.03
N GLN A 25 15.54 42.12 29.61
CA GLN A 25 15.73 40.99 28.71
C GLN A 25 14.89 39.84 29.27
N PRO A 26 13.95 39.25 28.49
CA PRO A 26 13.28 38.04 28.93
C PRO A 26 14.37 37.02 29.26
N SER A 27 14.22 36.28 30.36
CA SER A 27 15.14 35.21 30.71
C SER A 27 15.17 34.21 29.55
N TYR A 28 16.27 34.16 28.80
CA TYR A 28 16.47 33.13 27.79
C TYR A 28 16.31 31.76 28.46
N ALA A 29 15.50 30.90 27.84
CA ALA A 29 15.35 29.50 28.23
C ALA A 29 16.75 28.87 28.41
N LYS A 30 16.97 28.15 29.52
CA LYS A 30 18.28 27.58 29.81
C LYS A 30 18.57 26.48 28.79
N ARG A 31 19.65 26.62 28.01
CA ARG A 31 20.02 25.64 26.97
C ARG A 31 20.94 24.55 27.52
N PHE A 32 20.85 23.38 26.90
CA PHE A 32 21.61 22.18 27.24
C PHE A 32 22.06 21.45 25.96
N GLY A 33 23.06 20.58 26.10
CA GLY A 33 23.47 19.63 25.06
C GLY A 33 24.69 20.08 24.25
N LYS A 34 24.65 19.90 22.92
CA LYS A 34 25.79 20.07 21.99
C LYS A 34 26.52 21.39 22.14
N ASN A 35 25.77 22.49 22.23
CA ASN A 35 26.32 23.84 22.34
C ASN A 35 26.28 24.39 23.77
N ALA A 36 25.79 23.61 24.74
CA ALA A 36 25.70 23.97 26.15
C ALA A 36 25.90 22.72 27.05
N PRO A 37 27.17 22.28 27.23
CA PRO A 37 27.48 21.12 28.06
C PRO A 37 26.96 21.28 29.49
N PHE A 38 26.58 20.16 30.11
CA PHE A 38 25.93 20.11 31.42
C PHE A 38 26.29 18.80 32.15
N ILE A 39 26.12 18.79 33.47
CA ILE A 39 26.08 17.57 34.28
C ILE A 39 24.65 17.31 34.77
N ILE A 40 24.32 16.07 35.18
CA ILE A 40 22.95 15.70 35.62
C ILE A 40 22.38 16.68 36.65
N ASP A 41 23.21 17.22 37.53
CA ASP A 41 22.77 18.15 38.57
C ASP A 41 22.29 19.50 38.02
N ASP A 42 22.77 19.92 36.84
CA ASP A 42 22.35 21.15 36.16
C ASP A 42 20.95 21.06 35.56
N LEU A 43 20.45 19.84 35.33
CA LEU A 43 19.10 19.61 34.82
C LEU A 43 18.07 19.95 35.92
N PRO A 44 16.94 20.59 35.57
CA PRO A 44 15.84 20.78 36.51
C PRO A 44 15.26 19.42 36.94
N ALA A 45 14.58 19.42 38.08
CA ALA A 45 13.82 18.25 38.51
C ALA A 45 12.73 17.93 37.48
N GLY A 46 12.64 16.68 37.04
CA GLY A 46 11.71 16.27 35.98
C GLY A 46 11.92 14.84 35.52
N ALA A 47 11.14 14.42 34.52
CA ALA A 47 11.13 13.05 34.02
C ALA A 47 12.52 12.61 33.50
N VAL A 48 13.20 13.45 32.73
CA VAL A 48 14.53 13.17 32.18
C VAL A 48 15.55 12.95 33.30
N LYS A 49 15.70 13.90 34.23
CA LYS A 49 16.64 13.78 35.36
C LYS A 49 16.35 12.54 36.22
N SER A 50 15.08 12.31 36.55
CA SER A 50 14.65 11.16 37.35
C SER A 50 14.98 9.84 36.65
N LYS A 51 14.76 9.77 35.33
CA LYS A 51 15.05 8.59 34.54
C LYS A 51 16.54 8.31 34.42
N LEU A 52 17.35 9.34 34.15
CA LEU A 52 18.81 9.22 34.13
C LEU A 52 19.34 8.65 35.45
N LEU A 53 18.84 9.12 36.59
CA LEU A 53 19.26 8.62 37.91
C LEU A 53 18.85 7.16 38.17
N ALA A 54 17.77 6.68 37.54
CA ALA A 54 17.20 5.35 37.79
C ALA A 54 17.77 4.23 36.91
N ILE A 55 18.34 4.53 35.73
CA ILE A 55 18.90 3.52 34.81
C ILE A 55 20.33 3.12 35.19
N SER A 56 20.81 2.01 34.62
CA SER A 56 22.18 1.50 34.85
C SER A 56 23.25 2.53 34.48
N THR A 57 24.43 2.47 35.10
CA THR A 57 25.53 3.39 34.80
C THR A 57 25.90 3.40 33.31
N ALA A 58 25.96 2.22 32.67
CA ALA A 58 26.27 2.13 31.25
C ALA A 58 25.22 2.83 30.36
N ASN A 59 23.92 2.62 30.66
CA ASN A 59 22.84 3.24 29.88
C ASN A 59 22.73 4.75 30.16
N LYS A 60 23.03 5.17 31.40
CA LYS A 60 23.15 6.58 31.79
C LYS A 60 24.27 7.28 31.01
N ASP A 61 25.45 6.67 30.93
CA ASP A 61 26.59 7.24 30.19
C ASP A 61 26.27 7.34 28.69
N LYS A 62 25.59 6.34 28.13
CA LYS A 62 25.08 6.37 26.75
C LYS A 62 24.08 7.52 26.55
N ALA A 63 23.11 7.67 27.44
CA ALA A 63 22.10 8.72 27.38
C ALA A 63 22.72 10.12 27.48
N LEU A 64 23.64 10.34 28.42
CA LEU A 64 24.35 11.62 28.56
C LEU A 64 25.17 11.93 27.31
N LYS A 65 25.88 10.93 26.76
CA LYS A 65 26.64 11.11 25.51
C LYS A 65 25.71 11.54 24.37
N TRP A 66 24.53 10.95 24.25
CA TRP A 66 23.54 11.32 23.23
C TRP A 66 22.93 12.71 23.49
N LEU A 67 22.56 13.04 24.73
CA LEU A 67 22.07 14.39 25.07
C LEU A 67 23.10 15.48 24.75
N HIS A 68 24.40 15.17 24.76
CA HIS A 68 25.46 16.09 24.31
C HIS A 68 25.66 16.16 22.78
N THR A 69 24.92 15.38 21.98
CA THR A 69 24.94 15.50 20.51
C THR A 69 23.80 16.33 19.94
N ILE A 70 22.78 16.63 20.74
CA ILE A 70 21.60 17.43 20.36
C ILE A 70 21.58 18.73 21.16
N SER A 71 20.92 19.79 20.68
CA SER A 71 20.70 21.01 21.49
C SER A 71 19.25 21.06 21.91
N PHE A 72 18.95 21.44 23.15
CA PHE A 72 17.58 21.55 23.65
C PHE A 72 17.51 22.61 24.75
N ASN A 73 16.32 23.10 25.07
CA ASN A 73 16.09 24.03 26.18
C ASN A 73 15.38 23.36 27.36
N ASP A 74 15.13 24.11 28.43
CA ASP A 74 14.41 23.61 29.61
C ASP A 74 12.93 23.33 29.34
N ASP A 75 12.30 24.00 28.37
CA ASP A 75 10.92 23.67 27.95
C ASP A 75 10.83 22.32 27.24
N ASP A 76 11.84 21.95 26.43
CA ASP A 76 11.94 20.64 25.76
C ASP A 76 11.88 19.47 26.75
N LEU A 77 12.39 19.65 27.97
CA LEU A 77 12.45 18.59 28.99
C LEU A 77 11.07 18.05 29.41
N LYS A 78 9.99 18.77 29.09
CA LYS A 78 8.60 18.30 29.27
C LYS A 78 8.27 17.17 28.29
N TYR A 79 8.78 17.25 27.07
CA TYR A 79 8.48 16.35 25.95
C TYR A 79 9.57 15.30 25.77
N LEU A 80 10.83 15.67 25.99
CA LEU A 80 11.98 14.77 25.92
C LEU A 80 11.87 13.60 26.90
N LYS A 81 12.27 12.41 26.47
CA LYS A 81 12.24 11.16 27.23
C LYS A 81 13.55 10.40 27.06
N VAL A 82 13.86 9.56 28.06
CA VAL A 82 14.98 8.62 28.05
C VAL A 82 14.40 7.22 28.22
N ASP A 83 14.74 6.29 27.32
CA ASP A 83 14.29 4.89 27.42
C ASP A 83 15.12 4.10 28.47
N ASN A 84 14.89 2.79 28.58
CA ASN A 84 15.63 1.93 29.51
C ASN A 84 17.08 1.68 29.09
N ASP A 85 17.37 1.80 27.79
CA ASP A 85 18.64 1.52 27.14
C ASP A 85 19.45 2.79 26.83
N GLY A 86 19.01 3.94 27.35
CA GLY A 86 19.65 5.23 27.19
C GLY A 86 19.41 5.91 25.84
N GLY A 87 18.39 5.51 25.10
CA GLY A 87 17.92 6.22 23.91
C GLY A 87 17.11 7.47 24.23
N ILE A 88 17.19 8.47 23.35
CA ILE A 88 16.59 9.80 23.52
C ILE A 88 15.52 10.02 22.46
N PHE A 89 14.30 10.34 22.89
CA PHE A 89 13.16 10.58 22.00
C PHE A 89 12.25 11.70 22.51
N TYR A 90 11.53 12.33 21.59
CA TYR A 90 10.43 13.25 21.89
C TYR A 90 9.09 12.51 21.89
N SER A 91 8.17 13.03 22.69
CA SER A 91 6.85 12.45 22.92
C SER A 91 5.85 13.59 22.98
N ASP A 92 5.29 13.92 21.83
CA ASP A 92 4.73 15.24 21.56
C ASP A 92 3.24 15.24 21.87
N THR A 93 2.97 15.36 23.18
CA THR A 93 1.62 15.40 23.71
C THR A 93 1.03 16.78 23.51
N PHE A 94 0.21 16.93 22.46
CA PHE A 94 -0.60 18.11 22.22
C PHE A 94 -2.08 17.80 22.48
N SER A 95 -2.80 18.77 23.05
CA SER A 95 -4.27 18.71 23.17
C SER A 95 -4.89 19.60 22.10
N LEU A 96 -5.49 18.99 21.07
CA LEU A 96 -6.32 19.74 20.12
C LEU A 96 -7.44 20.47 20.89
N PRO A 97 -7.77 21.73 20.55
CA PRO A 97 -8.89 22.44 21.14
C PRO A 97 -10.18 21.60 21.09
N LYS A 98 -10.80 21.34 22.25
CA LYS A 98 -12.05 20.59 22.33
C LYS A 98 -13.14 21.31 21.54
N GLY A 99 -13.66 20.68 20.48
CA GLY A 99 -14.95 21.05 19.87
C GLY A 99 -14.99 21.29 18.37
N THR A 100 -13.92 21.12 17.60
CA THR A 100 -13.98 21.27 16.13
C THR A 100 -13.95 19.91 15.46
N THR A 101 -15.12 19.40 15.08
CA THR A 101 -15.22 18.50 13.93
C THR A 101 -14.57 19.19 12.74
N ALA A 102 -13.77 18.48 11.95
CA ALA A 102 -13.27 19.00 10.68
C ALA A 102 -14.46 19.57 9.88
N PRO A 103 -14.44 20.84 9.44
CA PRO A 103 -15.49 21.36 8.58
C PRO A 103 -15.53 20.51 7.30
N VAL A 104 -16.73 20.05 6.93
CA VAL A 104 -16.97 19.55 5.58
C VAL A 104 -16.64 20.71 4.63
N ALA A 105 -15.62 20.54 3.80
CA ALA A 105 -15.21 21.57 2.86
C ALA A 105 -16.34 21.80 1.84
N THR A 106 -17.11 22.86 2.01
CA THR A 106 -18.03 23.38 0.99
C THR A 106 -17.29 24.42 0.17
N SER A 107 -16.52 23.99 -0.80
CA SER A 107 -16.05 24.86 -1.88
C SER A 107 -16.17 24.07 -3.17
N ALA A 108 -16.78 24.68 -4.18
CA ALA A 108 -16.87 24.15 -5.53
C ALA A 108 -15.49 24.23 -6.20
N VAL A 109 -14.55 23.44 -5.68
CA VAL A 109 -13.36 23.03 -6.40
C VAL A 109 -13.75 21.76 -7.16
N LEU A 110 -13.19 21.56 -8.36
CA LEU A 110 -13.31 20.29 -9.06
C LEU A 110 -13.06 19.16 -8.06
N ALA A 111 -13.95 18.17 -8.01
CA ALA A 111 -13.71 16.99 -7.19
C ALA A 111 -12.32 16.44 -7.55
N PRO A 112 -11.45 16.14 -6.57
CA PRO A 112 -10.16 15.52 -6.84
C PRO A 112 -10.37 14.36 -7.80
N GLN A 113 -9.51 14.22 -8.82
CA GLN A 113 -9.61 13.04 -9.66
C GLN A 113 -9.43 11.81 -8.76
N PRO A 114 -10.32 10.80 -8.85
CA PRO A 114 -10.20 9.63 -8.01
C PRO A 114 -8.88 8.93 -8.33
N ILE A 115 -7.93 9.00 -7.40
CA ILE A 115 -6.69 8.24 -7.48
C ILE A 115 -7.01 6.77 -7.20
N SER A 116 -6.45 5.86 -7.99
CA SER A 116 -6.61 4.45 -7.70
C SER A 116 -5.84 4.10 -6.43
N ALA A 117 -6.28 3.07 -5.70
CA ALA A 117 -5.52 2.58 -4.55
C ALA A 117 -4.08 2.18 -4.95
N VAL A 118 -3.85 1.75 -6.20
CA VAL A 118 -2.50 1.41 -6.69
C VAL A 118 -1.63 2.64 -6.81
N ASP A 119 -2.17 3.76 -7.27
CA ASP A 119 -1.38 4.99 -7.50
C ASP A 119 -1.12 5.74 -6.19
N ALA A 120 -2.03 5.65 -5.20
CA ALA A 120 -1.85 6.28 -3.88
C ALA A 120 -0.67 5.71 -3.08
N PHE A 121 -0.23 4.48 -3.38
CA PHE A 121 0.95 3.82 -2.79
C PHE A 121 2.14 3.79 -3.76
N LYS A 122 2.16 4.71 -4.73
CA LYS A 122 3.25 4.92 -5.71
C LYS A 122 3.61 6.39 -5.87
N LEU A 123 3.31 7.20 -4.86
CA LEU A 123 3.61 8.62 -4.91
C LEU A 123 5.08 8.83 -4.58
N HIS A 124 5.75 9.69 -5.34
CA HIS A 124 7.16 10.03 -5.18
C HIS A 124 7.36 11.50 -5.46
N SER A 125 8.07 12.19 -4.57
CA SER A 125 8.40 13.62 -4.73
C SER A 125 9.70 13.80 -5.52
N LYS A 126 10.63 12.83 -5.39
CA LYS A 126 11.90 12.82 -6.12
C LYS A 126 12.41 11.39 -6.27
N PRO A 127 11.85 10.56 -7.17
CA PRO A 127 12.17 9.13 -7.28
C PRO A 127 13.67 8.80 -7.50
N SER A 128 14.46 9.77 -7.95
CA SER A 128 15.90 9.62 -8.18
C SER A 128 16.77 9.88 -6.95
N ALA A 129 16.20 10.35 -5.84
CA ALA A 129 16.96 10.61 -4.62
C ALA A 129 17.35 9.30 -3.91
N SER A 130 18.52 9.30 -3.29
CA SER A 130 19.04 8.14 -2.54
C SER A 130 18.62 8.13 -1.06
N ASN A 131 18.21 9.29 -0.54
CA ASN A 131 17.56 9.42 0.75
C ASN A 131 16.06 9.25 0.55
N ILE A 132 15.40 8.46 1.40
CA ILE A 132 13.97 8.14 1.26
C ILE A 132 13.27 8.37 2.59
N ILE A 133 12.21 9.17 2.59
CA ILE A 133 11.24 9.27 3.68
C ILE A 133 9.99 8.52 3.24
N TYR A 134 9.78 7.34 3.81
CA TYR A 134 8.61 6.52 3.54
C TYR A 134 7.47 6.81 4.52
N LEU A 135 6.32 7.21 3.98
CA LEU A 135 5.08 7.38 4.69
C LEU A 135 4.29 6.06 4.66
N ASP A 136 4.28 5.37 5.80
CA ASP A 136 3.67 4.05 5.98
C ASP A 136 2.23 4.22 6.50
N PHE A 137 1.26 3.85 5.66
CA PHE A 137 -0.18 3.89 5.95
C PHE A 137 -0.82 2.49 5.98
N ASP A 138 -0.12 1.44 5.55
CA ASP A 138 -0.65 0.08 5.44
C ASP A 138 -0.42 -0.75 6.72
N GLY A 139 0.27 -0.18 7.70
CA GLY A 139 0.46 -0.76 9.02
C GLY A 139 1.76 -1.55 9.10
N HIS A 140 2.19 -1.82 10.33
CA HIS A 140 3.53 -2.38 10.54
C HIS A 140 3.66 -3.17 11.83
N VAL A 141 4.42 -4.26 11.80
CA VAL A 141 4.81 -4.99 12.99
C VAL A 141 6.14 -4.48 13.51
N ILE A 142 6.10 -3.71 14.60
CA ILE A 142 7.31 -3.18 15.26
C ILE A 142 7.81 -4.23 16.25
N THR A 143 8.96 -4.84 15.94
CA THR A 143 9.62 -5.82 16.81
C THR A 143 11.14 -5.65 16.76
N GLY A 144 11.82 -5.98 17.86
CA GLY A 144 13.28 -5.90 17.95
C GLY A 144 13.86 -4.48 17.92
N THR A 145 13.04 -3.43 18.07
CA THR A 145 13.48 -2.04 18.09
C THR A 145 13.55 -1.50 19.52
N ALA A 146 14.08 -0.29 19.69
CA ALA A 146 14.12 0.41 20.98
C ALA A 146 12.71 0.67 21.54
N TRP A 147 11.68 0.72 20.69
CA TRP A 147 10.28 0.80 21.12
C TRP A 147 9.85 -0.42 21.95
N ASN A 148 10.49 -1.58 21.78
CA ASN A 148 10.20 -2.80 22.54
C ASN A 148 10.92 -2.87 23.90
N SER A 149 11.82 -1.91 24.23
CA SER A 149 12.59 -1.88 25.49
C SER A 149 11.72 -1.69 26.75
N GLY A 150 10.46 -1.28 26.58
CA GLY A 150 9.47 -1.11 27.65
C GLY A 150 8.80 -2.39 28.14
N GLY A 151 9.13 -3.56 27.58
CA GLY A 151 8.58 -4.87 27.97
C GLY A 151 7.53 -5.44 27.02
N THR A 152 7.11 -4.69 26.01
CA THR A 152 6.22 -5.18 24.94
C THR A 152 7.05 -5.76 23.79
N ASN A 153 6.95 -7.08 23.56
CA ASN A 153 7.77 -7.80 22.57
C ASN A 153 7.48 -7.40 21.10
N SER A 154 6.26 -6.96 20.82
CA SER A 154 5.83 -6.58 19.46
C SER A 154 4.63 -5.65 19.53
N TYR A 155 4.57 -4.67 18.63
CA TYR A 155 3.38 -3.87 18.37
C TYR A 155 2.84 -4.19 16.97
N ASN A 156 1.55 -4.48 16.86
CA ASN A 156 0.90 -4.71 15.57
C ASN A 156 0.17 -3.43 15.12
N ALA A 157 0.93 -2.47 14.60
CA ALA A 157 0.37 -1.18 14.21
C ALA A 157 -0.66 -1.34 13.09
N LYS A 158 -1.80 -0.66 13.24
CA LYS A 158 -2.92 -0.77 12.31
C LYS A 158 -2.66 0.04 11.04
N PRO A 159 -3.25 -0.36 9.90
CA PRO A 159 -3.39 0.52 8.75
C PRO A 159 -4.13 1.81 9.13
N TYR A 160 -3.92 2.86 8.34
CA TYR A 160 -4.70 4.09 8.42
C TYR A 160 -6.16 3.80 8.07
N ASP A 161 -7.06 4.12 9.00
CA ASP A 161 -8.48 3.77 8.91
C ASP A 161 -9.32 4.83 9.63
N THR A 162 -10.19 5.48 8.88
CA THR A 162 -11.09 6.56 9.31
C THR A 162 -12.56 6.20 9.21
N ASP A 163 -12.91 5.12 8.49
CA ASP A 163 -14.28 4.65 8.32
C ASP A 163 -14.61 3.35 9.07
N GLY A 164 -13.60 2.72 9.67
CA GLY A 164 -13.70 1.46 10.43
C GLY A 164 -13.48 0.20 9.60
N THR A 165 -12.99 0.33 8.35
CA THR A 165 -12.81 -0.78 7.39
C THR A 165 -11.34 -1.05 7.07
N ALA A 166 -10.56 -1.44 8.08
CA ALA A 166 -9.12 -1.74 7.96
C ALA A 166 -8.67 -2.74 6.87
N ALA A 167 -9.58 -3.41 6.14
CA ALA A 167 -9.23 -4.33 5.04
C ALA A 167 -9.03 -3.61 3.69
N SER A 168 -9.39 -2.33 3.57
CA SER A 168 -9.33 -1.56 2.31
C SER A 168 -9.31 -0.06 2.59
N PHE A 169 -8.73 0.73 1.67
CA PHE A 169 -8.78 2.19 1.73
C PHE A 169 -9.97 2.73 0.93
N SER A 170 -10.80 3.54 1.58
CA SER A 170 -11.87 4.31 0.96
C SER A 170 -11.32 5.45 0.10
N SER A 171 -12.13 6.00 -0.82
CA SER A 171 -11.72 7.16 -1.62
C SER A 171 -11.35 8.37 -0.76
N THR A 172 -12.02 8.55 0.38
CA THR A 172 -11.73 9.63 1.34
C THR A 172 -10.35 9.44 1.96
N GLU A 173 -9.99 8.20 2.31
CA GLU A 173 -8.67 7.89 2.86
C GLU A 173 -7.58 8.03 1.80
N LEU A 174 -7.83 7.57 0.57
CA LEU A 174 -6.88 7.71 -0.53
C LEU A 174 -6.60 9.20 -0.84
N SER A 175 -7.64 10.05 -0.86
CA SER A 175 -7.45 11.50 -1.00
C SER A 175 -6.72 12.11 0.21
N ALA A 176 -6.97 11.63 1.43
CA ALA A 176 -6.26 12.09 2.62
C ALA A 176 -4.77 11.68 2.59
N ILE A 177 -4.45 10.46 2.16
CA ILE A 177 -3.08 9.96 1.98
C ILE A 177 -2.33 10.83 0.98
N GLN A 178 -2.94 11.12 -0.17
CA GLN A 178 -2.35 11.98 -1.20
C GLN A 178 -2.09 13.40 -0.66
N GLN A 179 -3.03 13.96 0.10
CA GLN A 179 -2.86 15.27 0.73
C GLN A 179 -1.74 15.26 1.79
N ILE A 180 -1.68 14.23 2.64
CA ILE A 180 -0.65 14.10 3.67
C ILE A 180 0.73 14.01 3.00
N TRP A 181 0.85 13.13 2.00
CA TRP A 181 2.08 12.99 1.22
C TRP A 181 2.50 14.31 0.57
N HIS A 182 1.57 15.02 -0.09
CA HIS A 182 1.87 16.29 -0.76
C HIS A 182 2.46 17.35 0.18
N ARG A 183 1.89 17.49 1.38
CA ARG A 183 2.37 18.48 2.37
C ARG A 183 3.73 18.11 2.94
N VAL A 184 3.94 16.84 3.28
CA VAL A 184 5.26 16.39 3.75
C VAL A 184 6.29 16.49 2.62
N ALA A 185 5.90 16.19 1.38
CA ALA A 185 6.75 16.37 0.21
C ALA A 185 7.13 17.83 -0.01
N GLU A 186 6.22 18.77 0.23
CA GLU A 186 6.49 20.20 0.19
C GLU A 186 7.50 20.63 1.26
N ASP A 187 7.31 20.24 2.52
CA ASP A 187 8.23 20.57 3.61
C ASP A 187 9.67 20.12 3.33
N TYR A 188 9.82 19.00 2.63
CA TYR A 188 11.12 18.44 2.27
C TYR A 188 11.57 18.74 0.83
N ALA A 189 10.80 19.51 0.05
CA ALA A 189 11.09 19.84 -1.34
C ALA A 189 12.48 20.49 -1.54
N PRO A 190 13.00 21.33 -0.62
CA PRO A 190 14.33 21.93 -0.77
C PRO A 190 15.51 20.94 -0.65
N PHE A 191 15.25 19.70 -0.24
CA PHE A 191 16.30 18.70 0.03
C PHE A 191 16.30 17.58 -1.02
N ASN A 192 17.46 16.94 -1.20
CA ASN A 192 17.65 15.79 -2.06
C ASN A 192 17.20 14.51 -1.33
N VAL A 193 15.89 14.40 -1.15
CA VAL A 193 15.20 13.29 -0.50
C VAL A 193 13.92 12.98 -1.27
N ASP A 194 13.57 11.70 -1.31
CA ASP A 194 12.30 11.24 -1.86
C ASP A 194 11.32 10.97 -0.72
N VAL A 195 10.35 11.86 -0.54
CA VAL A 195 9.14 11.56 0.23
C VAL A 195 8.23 10.69 -0.62
N THR A 196 7.92 9.49 -0.15
CA THR A 196 7.18 8.48 -0.92
C THR A 196 6.16 7.71 -0.08
N THR A 197 5.10 7.24 -0.74
CA THR A 197 4.15 6.25 -0.19
C THR A 197 4.40 4.84 -0.73
N GLU A 198 5.37 4.66 -1.63
CA GLU A 198 5.79 3.34 -2.11
C GLU A 198 6.75 2.71 -1.11
N LEU A 199 6.49 1.45 -0.75
CA LEU A 199 7.33 0.70 0.18
C LEU A 199 8.76 0.54 -0.39
N PRO A 200 9.79 1.07 0.28
CA PRO A 200 11.17 0.91 -0.17
C PRO A 200 11.62 -0.54 -0.16
N ALA A 201 12.43 -0.93 -1.15
CA ALA A 201 12.96 -2.29 -1.27
C ALA A 201 13.84 -2.75 -0.08
N SER A 202 14.44 -1.80 0.64
CA SER A 202 15.25 -2.07 1.83
C SER A 202 15.29 -0.87 2.76
N PHE A 203 15.37 -1.10 4.07
CA PHE A 203 15.54 -0.07 5.08
C PHE A 203 16.99 -0.05 5.59
N GLY A 204 17.57 1.15 5.67
CA GLY A 204 18.97 1.37 6.04
C GLY A 204 19.17 2.74 6.67
N PRO A 205 20.41 3.26 6.74
CA PRO A 205 20.70 4.54 7.38
C PRO A 205 20.06 5.76 6.68
N THR A 206 19.73 5.65 5.39
CA THR A 206 19.18 6.73 4.55
C THR A 206 17.71 6.50 4.17
N VAL A 207 17.04 5.56 4.83
CA VAL A 207 15.62 5.26 4.58
C VAL A 207 14.87 5.35 5.90
N GLY A 208 14.15 6.46 6.08
CA GLY A 208 13.31 6.70 7.25
C GLY A 208 11.88 6.23 7.03
N ARG A 209 11.25 5.79 8.12
CA ARG A 209 9.84 5.41 8.14
C ARG A 209 9.09 6.34 9.08
N ILE A 210 8.07 7.01 8.56
CA ILE A 210 7.03 7.66 9.35
C ILE A 210 5.82 6.74 9.29
N LEU A 211 5.41 6.19 10.43
CA LEU A 211 4.29 5.28 10.52
C LEU A 211 3.05 6.03 10.99
N ILE A 212 2.09 6.21 10.09
CA ILE A 212 0.79 6.83 10.35
C ILE A 212 -0.17 5.73 10.80
N THR A 213 -0.45 5.67 12.10
CA THR A 213 -1.20 4.55 12.68
C THR A 213 -2.10 4.97 13.84
N ASN A 214 -2.88 4.03 14.35
CA ASN A 214 -3.72 4.25 15.53
C ASN A 214 -2.87 4.15 16.81
N SER A 215 -3.18 4.97 17.81
CA SER A 215 -2.57 4.92 19.15
C SER A 215 -2.76 3.60 19.91
N ILE A 216 -3.67 2.73 19.43
CA ILE A 216 -3.90 1.38 19.94
C ILE A 216 -3.70 0.39 18.80
N ASP A 217 -2.83 -0.60 19.03
CA ASP A 217 -2.46 -1.62 18.05
C ASP A 217 -3.60 -2.63 17.77
N GLY A 218 -3.39 -3.54 16.81
CA GLY A 218 -4.34 -4.59 16.41
C GLY A 218 -4.72 -5.58 17.52
N ASN A 219 -3.93 -5.67 18.58
CA ASN A 219 -4.14 -6.54 19.73
C ASN A 219 -4.73 -5.81 20.94
N GLY A 220 -5.04 -4.52 20.82
CA GLY A 220 -5.55 -3.69 21.92
C GLY A 220 -4.46 -3.17 22.85
N VAL A 221 -3.18 -3.26 22.46
CA VAL A 221 -2.04 -2.74 23.22
C VAL A 221 -1.85 -1.26 22.89
N ALA A 222 -1.66 -0.44 23.92
CA ALA A 222 -1.32 0.96 23.73
C ALA A 222 0.07 1.08 23.07
N MET A 223 0.14 1.84 21.97
CA MET A 223 1.39 2.12 21.27
C MET A 223 2.35 2.96 22.15
N PRO A 224 3.66 3.01 21.85
CA PRO A 224 4.61 3.84 22.59
C PRO A 224 4.14 5.30 22.72
N SER A 225 4.06 5.85 23.93
CA SER A 225 3.55 7.21 24.14
C SER A 225 2.17 7.46 23.48
N SER A 226 1.24 6.51 23.58
CA SER A 226 -0.08 6.50 22.88
C SER A 226 -0.97 7.74 23.05
N THR A 227 -0.66 8.66 23.96
CA THR A 227 -1.40 9.93 24.13
C THR A 227 -0.82 11.09 23.32
N ALA A 228 0.30 10.88 22.61
CA ALA A 228 0.96 11.90 21.81
C ALA A 228 0.32 12.07 20.43
N GLY A 229 0.58 13.19 19.76
CA GLY A 229 0.29 13.35 18.34
C GLY A 229 1.32 12.61 17.48
N GLY A 230 2.60 12.78 17.84
CA GLY A 230 3.72 12.04 17.27
C GLY A 230 4.82 11.73 18.30
N VAL A 231 5.73 10.84 17.91
CA VAL A 231 6.84 10.35 18.75
C VAL A 231 8.02 9.96 17.86
N ALA A 232 9.20 10.50 18.13
CA ALA A 232 10.40 10.17 17.36
C ALA A 232 11.69 10.17 18.19
N TYR A 233 12.58 9.23 17.90
CA TYR A 233 13.96 9.27 18.39
C TYR A 233 14.74 10.42 17.74
N VAL A 234 15.62 11.06 18.52
CA VAL A 234 16.26 12.30 18.10
C VAL A 234 17.62 12.03 17.46
N GLY A 235 17.82 12.52 16.23
CA GLY A 235 19.13 12.52 15.57
C GLY A 235 19.66 11.16 15.17
N VAL A 236 18.75 10.27 14.78
CA VAL A 236 19.06 8.89 14.42
C VAL A 236 19.33 8.71 12.93
N TRP A 237 18.87 9.63 12.09
CA TRP A 237 19.06 9.57 10.64
C TRP A 237 20.54 9.49 10.25
N GLY A 238 20.87 8.65 9.27
CA GLY A 238 22.24 8.39 8.81
C GLY A 238 23.02 7.40 9.68
N GLY A 239 22.53 7.06 10.87
CA GLY A 239 23.15 6.07 11.74
C GLY A 239 22.91 4.64 11.24
N THR A 240 23.91 3.76 11.35
CA THR A 240 23.80 2.33 10.97
C THR A 240 22.69 1.59 11.71
N ASN A 241 22.28 2.09 12.88
CA ASN A 241 21.24 1.51 13.73
C ASN A 241 19.87 2.17 13.52
N TYR A 242 19.73 3.14 12.61
CA TYR A 242 18.48 3.88 12.42
C TYR A 242 17.31 2.94 12.11
N ALA A 243 17.36 2.28 10.95
CA ALA A 243 16.30 1.39 10.47
C ALA A 243 15.98 0.23 11.44
N ASN A 244 17.01 -0.37 12.06
CA ASN A 244 16.85 -1.59 12.85
C ASN A 244 16.56 -1.35 14.33
N THR A 245 16.81 -0.14 14.84
CA THR A 245 16.72 0.12 16.29
C THR A 245 15.83 1.30 16.63
N TYR A 246 15.88 2.40 15.87
CA TYR A 246 15.19 3.63 16.26
C TYR A 246 14.02 4.01 15.35
N SER A 247 13.85 3.30 14.24
CA SER A 247 12.68 3.38 13.37
C SER A 247 11.49 2.60 13.97
N PRO A 248 10.24 3.01 13.70
CA PRO A 248 9.81 4.20 12.96
C PRO A 248 9.67 5.45 13.85
N ALA A 249 9.56 6.62 13.20
CA ALA A 249 8.84 7.76 13.77
C ALA A 249 7.33 7.45 13.73
N LEU A 250 6.61 7.76 14.81
CA LEU A 250 5.22 7.35 15.01
C LEU A 250 4.31 8.57 14.94
N VAL A 251 3.22 8.50 14.16
CA VAL A 251 2.20 9.55 14.08
C VAL A 251 0.83 8.93 14.35
N TYR A 252 0.17 9.38 15.40
CA TYR A 252 -1.12 8.83 15.84
C TYR A 252 -2.29 9.61 15.29
N TYR A 253 -2.78 9.21 14.11
CA TYR A 253 -3.80 9.96 13.37
C TYR A 253 -5.08 10.20 14.19
N ASN A 254 -5.47 9.26 15.05
CA ASN A 254 -6.67 9.36 15.87
C ASN A 254 -6.55 10.39 17.02
N ASN A 255 -5.32 10.71 17.45
CA ASN A 255 -5.08 11.82 18.38
C ASN A 255 -5.03 13.17 17.64
N LEU A 256 -4.88 13.13 16.32
CA LEU A 256 -4.83 14.27 15.40
C LEU A 256 -6.16 14.46 14.64
N ALA A 257 -7.28 14.09 15.28
CA ALA A 257 -8.64 14.19 14.72
C ALA A 257 -8.82 13.57 13.32
N SER A 258 -7.93 12.65 12.93
CA SER A 258 -7.85 12.05 11.60
C SER A 258 -7.78 13.08 10.45
N ALA A 259 -7.31 14.30 10.74
CA ALA A 259 -7.28 15.38 9.77
C ALA A 259 -5.93 15.39 9.02
N ALA A 260 -5.96 15.30 7.70
CA ALA A 260 -4.76 15.26 6.86
C ALA A 260 -3.76 16.40 7.13
N TYR A 261 -4.25 17.61 7.39
CA TYR A 261 -3.43 18.77 7.72
C TYR A 261 -2.87 18.77 9.15
N TYR A 262 -3.40 17.98 10.08
CA TYR A 262 -2.72 17.77 11.38
C TYR A 262 -1.70 16.63 11.29
N ILE A 263 -2.03 15.59 10.52
CA ILE A 263 -1.19 14.40 10.35
C ILE A 263 0.10 14.74 9.58
N SER A 264 0.01 15.53 8.50
CA SER A 264 1.18 15.96 7.71
C SER A 264 2.16 16.81 8.52
N GLU A 265 1.66 17.83 9.22
CA GLU A 265 2.47 18.69 10.09
C GLU A 265 3.18 17.87 11.18
N ALA A 266 2.47 16.94 11.82
CA ALA A 266 3.09 16.02 12.77
C ALA A 266 4.15 15.13 12.10
N ALA A 267 3.86 14.57 10.93
CA ALA A 267 4.82 13.74 10.20
C ALA A 267 6.12 14.49 9.89
N SER A 268 6.04 15.70 9.35
CA SER A 268 7.22 16.52 9.04
C SER A 268 8.01 16.86 10.30
N HIS A 269 7.32 17.21 11.38
CA HIS A 269 7.88 17.50 12.70
C HIS A 269 8.64 16.31 13.31
N GLU A 270 8.03 15.12 13.32
CA GLU A 270 8.65 13.90 13.85
C GLU A 270 9.90 13.48 13.05
N MET A 271 9.86 13.67 11.73
CA MET A 271 11.05 13.47 10.89
C MET A 271 12.12 14.54 11.16
N GLY A 272 11.73 15.77 11.48
CA GLY A 272 12.62 16.82 11.99
C GLY A 272 13.40 16.36 13.23
N HIS A 273 12.75 15.69 14.18
CA HIS A 273 13.43 15.08 15.32
C HIS A 273 14.42 13.98 14.90
N ASN A 274 14.05 13.07 13.98
CA ASN A 274 15.00 12.10 13.42
C ASN A 274 16.22 12.79 12.79
N LEU A 275 16.05 14.01 12.28
CA LEU A 275 17.07 14.91 11.74
C LEU A 275 17.69 15.86 12.79
N SER A 276 17.53 15.60 14.09
CA SER A 276 18.07 16.35 15.25
C SER A 276 17.55 17.75 15.49
N LEU A 277 16.37 18.07 15.02
CA LEU A 277 15.74 19.33 15.39
C LEU A 277 15.04 19.18 16.74
N SER A 278 15.08 20.25 17.53
CA SER A 278 14.30 20.40 18.77
C SER A 278 13.14 21.37 18.55
N HIS A 279 12.28 21.54 19.54
CA HIS A 279 11.08 22.34 19.37
C HIS A 279 11.35 23.84 19.24
N ASP A 280 10.56 24.46 18.38
CA ASP A 280 10.43 25.91 18.27
C ASP A 280 9.29 26.40 19.16
N GLY A 281 9.67 27.03 20.28
CA GLY A 281 8.77 27.57 21.27
C GLY A 281 9.01 29.06 21.56
N THR A 282 8.41 29.54 22.64
CA THR A 282 8.74 30.84 23.24
C THR A 282 9.09 30.67 24.71
N ALA A 283 9.46 31.74 25.40
CA ALA A 283 9.73 31.70 26.84
C ALA A 283 8.59 31.14 27.71
N THR A 284 7.37 30.99 27.17
CA THR A 284 6.19 30.53 27.93
C THR A 284 5.55 29.26 27.38
N VAL A 285 5.87 28.85 26.16
CA VAL A 285 5.28 27.67 25.51
C VAL A 285 6.35 26.85 24.81
N GLY A 286 6.32 25.53 25.00
CA GLY A 286 7.28 24.62 24.35
C GLY A 286 7.06 24.46 22.85
N TYR A 287 5.82 24.68 22.38
CA TYR A 287 5.49 24.77 20.96
C TYR A 287 4.91 26.14 20.64
N TYR A 288 5.50 26.81 19.66
CA TYR A 288 4.98 28.07 19.17
C TYR A 288 3.92 27.81 18.10
N SER A 289 2.71 28.31 18.32
CA SER A 289 1.57 28.15 17.39
C SER A 289 1.58 29.12 16.22
N GLY A 290 2.66 29.90 16.05
CA GLY A 290 2.76 30.93 15.04
C GLY A 290 2.03 32.24 15.38
N HIS A 291 1.98 33.12 14.39
CA HIS A 291 1.37 34.45 14.44
C HIS A 291 0.85 34.87 13.07
N GLY A 292 0.34 36.11 13.00
CA GLY A 292 -0.23 36.63 11.77
C GLY A 292 -1.67 36.20 11.55
N THR A 293 -2.25 36.67 10.45
CA THR A 293 -3.65 36.41 10.08
C THR A 293 -3.79 36.30 8.57
N GLY A 294 -4.91 35.72 8.10
CA GLY A 294 -5.17 35.59 6.66
C GLY A 294 -4.27 34.54 6.01
N PHE A 295 -4.07 34.64 4.70
CA PHE A 295 -3.33 33.64 3.93
C PHE A 295 -1.82 33.65 4.17
N VAL A 296 -1.30 34.71 4.78
CA VAL A 296 0.10 34.87 5.17
C VAL A 296 0.32 34.57 6.65
N SER A 297 -0.63 33.95 7.35
CA SER A 297 -0.43 33.55 8.74
C SER A 297 0.61 32.43 8.83
N TRP A 298 1.56 32.50 9.78
CA TRP A 298 2.82 31.75 9.74
C TRP A 298 3.11 31.02 11.05
N ALA A 299 3.71 29.82 10.96
CA ALA A 299 4.28 29.08 12.09
C ALA A 299 5.53 28.28 11.68
N PRO A 300 6.45 27.98 12.61
CA PRO A 300 7.55 27.07 12.35
C PRO A 300 7.08 25.61 12.37
N ILE A 301 7.67 24.76 11.51
CA ILE A 301 7.37 23.31 11.44
C ILE A 301 7.70 22.61 12.78
N MET A 302 8.81 22.97 13.42
CA MET A 302 9.18 22.47 14.74
C MET A 302 8.38 23.09 15.90
N GLY A 303 7.37 23.92 15.59
CA GLY A 303 6.35 24.41 16.52
C GLY A 303 5.02 23.69 16.32
N VAL A 304 3.93 24.46 16.21
CA VAL A 304 2.57 23.96 15.90
C VAL A 304 2.01 24.73 14.70
N GLY A 305 2.21 24.18 13.50
CA GLY A 305 1.74 24.73 12.22
C GLY A 305 0.25 24.53 11.91
N TYR A 306 -0.44 23.71 12.69
CA TYR A 306 -1.82 23.23 12.51
C TYR A 306 -2.90 24.26 12.13
N TYR A 307 -2.71 25.53 12.49
CA TYR A 307 -3.69 26.60 12.31
C TYR A 307 -3.29 27.65 11.30
N GLN A 308 -2.08 27.53 10.73
CA GLN A 308 -1.50 28.54 9.88
C GLN A 308 -1.57 28.15 8.40
N ASN A 309 -1.44 29.15 7.54
CA ASN A 309 -1.44 28.95 6.09
C ASN A 309 -0.02 28.76 5.56
N VAL A 310 0.97 29.37 6.21
CA VAL A 310 2.39 29.24 5.92
C VAL A 310 3.06 28.48 7.06
N THR A 311 3.82 27.44 6.70
CA THR A 311 4.55 26.58 7.63
C THR A 311 5.96 26.38 7.10
N GLU A 312 6.97 26.71 7.89
CA GLU A 312 8.34 26.78 7.38
C GLU A 312 9.37 26.21 8.38
N TRP A 313 10.51 25.75 7.88
CA TRP A 313 11.70 25.53 8.71
C TRP A 313 12.19 26.86 9.27
N SER A 314 12.68 26.87 10.51
CA SER A 314 13.05 28.12 11.20
C SER A 314 14.52 28.20 11.55
N LYS A 315 14.96 29.43 11.83
CA LYS A 315 16.18 29.67 12.62
C LYS A 315 15.95 30.52 13.86
N GLY A 316 14.71 30.53 14.35
CA GLY A 316 14.30 31.29 15.54
C GLY A 316 14.20 32.80 15.31
N GLU A 317 13.85 33.24 14.09
CA GLU A 317 13.76 34.67 13.73
C GLU A 317 12.49 35.35 14.25
N TYR A 318 11.53 34.59 14.78
CA TYR A 318 10.29 35.13 15.30
C TYR A 318 10.46 35.71 16.71
N THR A 319 9.57 36.64 17.07
CA THR A 319 9.67 37.36 18.34
C THR A 319 9.52 36.40 19.52
N GLY A 320 10.52 36.41 20.41
CA GLY A 320 10.48 35.62 21.64
C GLY A 320 10.83 34.14 21.48
N ALA A 321 11.42 33.75 20.34
CA ALA A 321 11.91 32.40 20.11
C ALA A 321 12.83 31.92 21.25
N ASN A 322 12.55 30.74 21.79
CA ASN A 322 13.39 30.06 22.79
C ASN A 322 14.34 29.02 22.16
N ASN A 323 14.19 28.79 20.85
CA ASN A 323 15.06 27.99 20.02
C ASN A 323 15.63 28.85 18.89
N THR A 324 16.90 28.63 18.58
CA THR A 324 17.65 29.36 17.54
C THR A 324 18.53 28.38 16.76
N GLU A 325 18.09 27.12 16.69
CA GLU A 325 18.70 26.13 15.80
C GLU A 325 18.50 26.59 14.36
N ASP A 326 19.52 26.46 13.52
CA ASP A 326 19.37 26.70 12.08
C ASP A 326 18.88 25.40 11.45
N ASP A 327 17.57 25.26 11.29
CA ASP A 327 16.93 24.00 10.88
C ASP A 327 17.44 23.53 9.52
N ILE A 328 17.45 24.40 8.51
CA ILE A 328 17.93 24.09 7.16
C ILE A 328 19.40 23.69 7.21
N SER A 329 20.24 24.38 8.00
CA SER A 329 21.64 23.98 8.15
C SER A 329 21.79 22.61 8.80
N LEU A 330 21.00 22.30 9.84
CA LEU A 330 21.02 21.00 10.50
C LEU A 330 20.51 19.87 9.60
N ILE A 331 19.41 20.09 8.88
CA ILE A 331 18.88 19.14 7.90
C ILE A 331 19.91 18.91 6.80
N THR A 332 20.55 19.96 6.27
CA THR A 332 21.55 19.83 5.20
C THR A 332 22.83 19.08 5.60
N THR A 333 23.10 18.92 6.90
CA THR A 333 24.16 18.00 7.37
C THR A 333 23.83 16.52 7.17
N ARG A 334 22.56 16.18 6.92
CA ARG A 334 22.03 14.80 6.83
C ARG A 334 21.36 14.49 5.50
N LEU A 335 20.68 15.46 4.92
CA LEU A 335 20.04 15.40 3.61
C LEU A 335 20.68 16.47 2.75
N ALA A 336 21.41 16.10 1.69
CA ALA A 336 21.99 17.11 0.81
C ALA A 336 20.90 18.05 0.26
N THR A 337 21.22 19.31 -0.01
CA THR A 337 20.29 20.22 -0.71
C THR A 337 19.90 19.65 -2.07
N ARG A 338 18.68 19.93 -2.51
CA ARG A 338 18.22 19.60 -3.86
C ARG A 338 19.12 20.29 -4.91
N THR A 339 19.23 19.66 -6.07
CA THR A 339 19.87 20.28 -7.23
C THR A 339 18.88 21.21 -7.91
N ASP A 340 19.33 22.42 -8.21
CA ASP A 340 18.63 23.46 -8.98
C ASP A 340 17.97 22.86 -10.22
N ASP A 341 16.67 23.12 -10.38
CA ASP A 341 15.85 22.58 -11.47
C ASP A 341 15.61 23.58 -12.61
N HIS A 342 15.84 24.86 -12.38
CA HIS A 342 15.88 25.87 -13.42
C HIS A 342 17.19 26.67 -13.38
N SER A 343 17.24 27.79 -14.07
CA SER A 343 18.45 28.62 -14.14
C SER A 343 18.23 29.88 -13.35
N ASN A 344 19.21 30.17 -12.52
CA ASN A 344 19.32 31.39 -11.74
C ASN A 344 19.58 32.69 -12.54
N VAL A 345 19.68 32.59 -13.87
CA VAL A 345 19.96 33.72 -14.77
C VAL A 345 19.19 33.64 -16.10
N MET A 346 18.91 34.79 -16.69
CA MET A 346 18.22 34.92 -18.00
C MET A 346 18.88 34.11 -19.13
N ALA A 347 20.21 34.02 -19.15
CA ALA A 347 20.95 33.32 -20.20
C ALA A 347 20.67 31.80 -20.25
N GLY A 348 20.23 31.21 -19.13
CA GLY A 348 19.86 29.79 -19.04
C GLY A 348 18.36 29.59 -18.80
N ALA A 349 17.53 30.63 -18.97
CA ALA A 349 16.12 30.60 -18.62
C ALA A 349 15.38 29.42 -19.29
N THR A 350 14.57 28.72 -18.51
CA THR A 350 13.77 27.59 -18.97
C THR A 350 12.61 28.10 -19.85
N PRO A 351 12.33 27.50 -21.02
CA PRO A 351 11.15 27.88 -21.80
C PRO A 351 9.86 27.73 -20.99
N LEU A 352 9.06 28.80 -20.90
CA LEU A 352 7.70 28.76 -20.35
C LEU A 352 6.75 28.26 -21.42
N LEU A 353 6.11 27.13 -21.17
CA LEU A 353 5.39 26.39 -22.19
C LEU A 353 3.95 26.88 -22.31
N MET A 354 3.53 27.14 -23.55
CA MET A 354 2.19 27.62 -23.86
C MET A 354 1.63 26.93 -25.11
N ASP A 355 0.31 26.89 -25.23
CA ASP A 355 -0.33 26.43 -26.47
C ASP A 355 -0.31 27.49 -27.57
N ALA A 356 -0.77 27.13 -28.78
CA ALA A 356 -0.82 28.04 -29.93
C ALA A 356 -1.71 29.29 -29.72
N SER A 357 -2.60 29.27 -28.71
CA SER A 357 -3.42 30.41 -28.32
C SER A 357 -2.77 31.27 -27.24
N GLY A 358 -1.56 30.92 -26.80
CA GLY A 358 -0.81 31.58 -25.74
C GLY A 358 -1.25 31.19 -24.33
N VAL A 359 -2.00 30.09 -24.16
CA VAL A 359 -2.43 29.62 -22.83
C VAL A 359 -1.32 28.80 -22.18
N ILE A 360 -0.95 29.18 -20.96
CA ILE A 360 0.01 28.48 -20.11
C ILE A 360 -0.79 27.55 -19.19
N THR A 361 -0.49 26.25 -19.27
CA THR A 361 -1.14 25.23 -18.43
C THR A 361 -0.12 24.52 -17.56
N VAL A 362 -0.54 24.08 -16.38
CA VAL A 362 0.27 23.33 -15.43
C VAL A 362 -0.59 22.29 -14.72
N THR A 363 0.03 21.17 -14.40
CA THR A 363 -0.56 20.14 -13.53
C THR A 363 0.03 20.24 -12.13
N ASN A 364 -0.74 19.85 -11.12
CA ASN A 364 -0.32 19.83 -9.73
C ASN A 364 -0.54 18.43 -9.13
N PRO A 365 -0.03 18.14 -7.93
CA PRO A 365 -0.14 16.82 -7.32
C PRO A 365 -1.58 16.31 -7.08
N GLU A 366 -2.59 17.19 -7.10
CA GLU A 366 -4.01 16.80 -6.99
C GLU A 366 -4.56 16.21 -8.30
N ASN A 367 -4.09 16.67 -9.47
CA ASN A 367 -4.58 16.23 -10.78
C ASN A 367 -3.57 15.44 -11.63
N ASP A 368 -2.29 15.43 -11.23
CA ASP A 368 -1.20 14.65 -11.82
C ASP A 368 -0.28 14.12 -10.69
N PRO A 369 -0.77 13.18 -9.85
CA PRO A 369 -0.05 12.70 -8.67
C PRO A 369 1.30 12.05 -8.97
N LEU A 370 1.47 11.50 -10.16
CA LEU A 370 2.71 10.85 -10.60
C LEU A 370 3.63 11.82 -11.35
N ASN A 371 3.28 13.11 -11.40
CA ASN A 371 4.01 14.18 -12.07
C ASN A 371 4.43 13.81 -13.51
N THR A 372 3.49 13.24 -14.27
CA THR A 372 3.71 12.81 -15.66
C THR A 372 3.94 13.99 -16.61
N SER A 373 3.51 15.19 -16.22
CA SER A 373 3.75 16.44 -16.94
C SER A 373 4.61 17.36 -16.09
N ALA A 374 5.92 17.41 -16.32
CA ALA A 374 6.88 18.19 -15.52
C ALA A 374 6.98 19.69 -15.90
N SER A 375 6.22 20.16 -16.89
CA SER A 375 6.33 21.54 -17.40
C SER A 375 5.72 22.59 -16.47
N ASN A 376 6.20 23.83 -16.59
CA ASN A 376 5.64 25.05 -15.96
C ASN A 376 5.51 24.99 -14.42
N LYS A 377 6.40 24.28 -13.76
CA LYS A 377 6.50 24.14 -12.31
C LYS A 377 7.97 23.97 -11.94
N GLY A 378 8.34 24.27 -10.69
CA GLY A 378 9.70 24.13 -10.20
C GLY A 378 9.76 24.15 -8.67
N VAL A 379 10.96 24.21 -8.12
CA VAL A 379 11.21 24.24 -6.68
C VAL A 379 12.26 25.29 -6.37
N ILE A 380 11.90 26.28 -5.55
CA ILE A 380 12.88 27.18 -4.94
C ILE A 380 13.56 26.43 -3.80
N GLU A 381 14.80 25.95 -3.99
CA GLU A 381 15.45 25.09 -3.00
C GLU A 381 16.45 25.80 -2.08
N LYS A 382 16.82 27.03 -2.40
CA LYS A 382 17.68 27.87 -1.54
C LYS A 382 17.15 29.29 -1.46
N ARG A 383 17.61 30.01 -0.44
CA ARG A 383 17.25 31.40 -0.19
C ARG A 383 17.72 32.35 -1.29
N ASP A 384 18.83 32.04 -1.95
CA ASP A 384 19.41 32.83 -3.04
C ASP A 384 19.04 32.29 -4.43
N ASP A 385 18.04 31.41 -4.49
CA ASP A 385 17.55 30.79 -5.71
C ASP A 385 16.45 31.63 -6.39
N SER A 386 16.50 31.66 -7.70
CA SER A 386 15.69 32.51 -8.57
C SER A 386 15.47 31.85 -9.92
N ASP A 387 14.32 31.20 -10.10
CA ASP A 387 14.05 30.47 -11.33
C ASP A 387 13.63 31.40 -12.47
N TYR A 388 14.46 31.44 -13.52
CA TYR A 388 14.15 32.17 -14.74
C TYR A 388 13.46 31.29 -15.78
N PHE A 389 12.36 31.82 -16.30
CA PHE A 389 11.65 31.30 -17.46
C PHE A 389 11.67 32.30 -18.62
N THR A 390 11.62 31.82 -19.86
CA THR A 390 11.61 32.64 -21.08
C THR A 390 10.37 32.36 -21.93
N PHE A 391 9.78 33.41 -22.52
CA PHE A 391 8.69 33.28 -23.46
C PHE A 391 8.64 34.45 -24.45
N SER A 392 7.97 34.25 -25.59
CA SER A 392 7.73 35.31 -26.56
C SER A 392 6.29 35.80 -26.46
N ALA A 393 6.09 37.11 -26.49
CA ALA A 393 4.78 37.73 -26.46
C ALA A 393 4.67 38.85 -27.50
N ASN A 394 3.48 39.00 -28.08
CA ASN A 394 3.08 40.16 -28.86
C ASN A 394 2.58 41.28 -27.94
N ALA A 395 2.41 42.49 -28.50
CA ALA A 395 1.72 43.55 -27.78
C ALA A 395 0.27 43.12 -27.48
N GLY A 396 -0.14 43.21 -26.22
CA GLY A 396 -1.44 42.71 -25.76
C GLY A 396 -1.48 42.37 -24.27
N PRO A 397 -2.62 41.87 -23.78
CA PRO A 397 -2.74 41.45 -22.38
C PRO A 397 -1.80 40.28 -22.05
N LEU A 398 -1.28 40.34 -20.83
CA LEU A 398 -0.50 39.28 -20.18
C LEU A 398 -1.08 39.04 -18.79
N GLN A 399 -1.42 37.77 -18.52
CA GLN A 399 -1.82 37.32 -17.20
C GLN A 399 -1.06 36.05 -16.85
N ILE A 400 -0.20 36.08 -15.85
CA ILE A 400 0.52 34.91 -15.33
C ILE A 400 0.28 34.82 -13.83
N THR A 401 -0.17 33.65 -13.37
CA THR A 401 -0.35 33.32 -11.96
C THR A 401 0.65 32.26 -11.56
N ILE A 402 1.39 32.50 -10.48
CA ILE A 402 2.33 31.56 -9.89
C ILE A 402 1.78 31.19 -8.51
N ASN A 403 1.28 29.97 -8.37
CA ASN A 403 0.74 29.48 -7.10
C ASN A 403 1.76 28.57 -6.39
N PRO A 404 1.95 28.70 -5.07
CA PRO A 404 2.71 27.74 -4.26
C PRO A 404 2.03 26.36 -4.19
N ALA A 405 2.65 25.44 -3.44
CA ALA A 405 2.15 24.08 -3.19
C ALA A 405 0.68 23.98 -2.74
N TRP A 406 0.11 25.01 -2.13
CA TRP A 406 -1.29 25.03 -1.72
C TRP A 406 -2.29 25.00 -2.88
N ASP A 407 -1.82 25.19 -4.12
CA ASP A 407 -2.61 24.99 -5.34
C ASP A 407 -3.18 23.56 -5.45
N ALA A 408 -2.70 22.60 -4.65
CA ALA A 408 -3.27 21.26 -4.52
C ALA A 408 -4.01 21.08 -3.17
N PHE A 409 -5.19 20.46 -3.20
CA PHE A 409 -6.04 20.07 -2.05
C PHE A 409 -6.62 21.20 -1.17
N LYS A 410 -5.81 22.10 -0.63
CA LYS A 410 -6.23 23.12 0.36
C LYS A 410 -5.83 24.54 -0.04
N ARG A 411 -6.78 25.25 -0.66
CA ARG A 411 -6.59 26.62 -1.18
C ARG A 411 -7.13 27.73 -0.26
N ALA A 412 -8.19 27.46 0.50
CA ALA A 412 -8.95 28.49 1.22
C ALA A 412 -8.54 28.68 2.70
N ASP A 413 -7.92 27.67 3.32
CA ASP A 413 -7.46 27.74 4.70
C ASP A 413 -6.49 26.59 4.97
N LYS A 414 -5.65 26.77 6.01
CA LYS A 414 -4.70 25.76 6.49
C LYS A 414 -3.88 25.20 5.33
N ARG A 415 -3.42 26.10 4.47
CA ARG A 415 -2.73 25.80 3.21
C ARG A 415 -1.53 24.88 3.46
N GLY A 416 -0.69 25.22 4.44
CA GLY A 416 0.49 24.43 4.81
C GLY A 416 1.46 24.31 3.65
N ALA A 417 1.67 25.42 2.97
CA ALA A 417 2.71 25.57 1.96
C ALA A 417 3.79 26.49 2.53
N ASN A 418 4.98 26.35 2.00
CA ASN A 418 6.17 26.93 2.62
C ASN A 418 6.59 28.18 1.87
N LEU A 419 6.47 28.17 0.54
CA LEU A 419 6.88 29.25 -0.33
C LEU A 419 5.90 30.45 -0.33
N ASP A 420 6.41 31.64 -0.02
CA ASP A 420 5.84 32.96 -0.33
C ASP A 420 6.54 33.55 -1.57
N ILE A 421 5.78 33.88 -2.61
CA ILE A 421 6.31 34.10 -3.96
C ILE A 421 6.37 35.58 -4.32
N GLN A 422 7.56 36.00 -4.74
CA GLN A 422 7.72 37.17 -5.60
C GLN A 422 7.95 36.75 -7.05
N ALA A 423 7.24 37.39 -7.97
CA ALA A 423 7.43 37.21 -9.41
C ALA A 423 7.86 38.52 -10.07
N THR A 424 8.93 38.48 -10.86
CA THR A 424 9.44 39.64 -11.59
C THR A 424 9.49 39.35 -13.09
N LEU A 425 8.85 40.20 -13.89
CA LEU A 425 8.88 40.15 -15.34
C LEU A 425 9.94 41.12 -15.87
N TYR A 426 10.80 40.64 -16.77
CA TYR A 426 11.80 41.43 -17.48
C TYR A 426 11.56 41.39 -18.99
N ASP A 427 11.96 42.44 -19.68
CA ASP A 427 12.03 42.44 -21.15
C ASP A 427 13.32 41.79 -21.67
N GLN A 428 13.45 41.69 -22.99
CA GLN A 428 14.63 41.11 -23.66
C GLN A 428 15.96 41.79 -23.34
N THR A 429 15.95 43.03 -22.83
CA THR A 429 17.15 43.78 -22.44
C THR A 429 17.53 43.58 -20.97
N GLY A 430 16.70 42.84 -20.22
CA GLY A 430 16.81 42.66 -18.78
C GLY A 430 16.23 43.82 -17.97
N THR A 431 15.44 44.70 -18.59
CA THR A 431 14.75 45.78 -17.88
C THR A 431 13.50 45.24 -17.19
N GLN A 432 13.35 45.52 -15.89
CA GLN A 432 12.16 45.11 -15.13
C GLN A 432 10.91 45.81 -15.67
N VAL A 433 9.93 45.01 -16.09
CA VAL A 433 8.62 45.45 -16.56
C VAL A 433 7.66 45.59 -15.38
N VAL A 434 7.57 44.56 -14.54
CA VAL A 434 6.72 44.54 -13.34
C VAL A 434 7.28 43.55 -12.33
N GLN A 435 7.05 43.84 -11.05
CA GLN A 435 7.34 42.94 -9.93
C GLN A 435 6.10 42.87 -9.05
N VAL A 436 5.75 41.67 -8.61
CA VAL A 436 4.56 41.39 -7.80
C VAL A 436 4.96 40.51 -6.62
N ASP A 437 4.59 40.97 -5.43
CA ASP A 437 4.80 40.35 -4.12
C ASP A 437 3.60 40.78 -3.26
N PRO A 438 2.48 40.03 -3.28
CA PRO A 438 1.28 40.41 -2.56
C PRO A 438 1.48 40.32 -1.05
N ILE A 439 1.08 41.36 -0.32
CA ILE A 439 1.29 41.41 1.12
C ILE A 439 0.34 40.48 1.90
N ASP A 440 -0.79 40.10 1.31
CA ASP A 440 -1.90 39.40 1.96
C ASP A 440 -2.17 37.98 1.41
N ASP A 441 -1.40 37.52 0.43
CA ASP A 441 -1.43 36.16 -0.12
C ASP A 441 0.00 35.74 -0.50
N THR A 442 0.25 34.44 -0.67
CA THR A 442 1.57 33.87 -0.99
C THR A 442 1.74 33.51 -2.46
N ASN A 443 0.72 33.69 -3.30
CA ASN A 443 0.88 33.60 -4.75
C ASN A 443 1.29 34.95 -5.37
N ALA A 444 1.80 34.90 -6.60
CA ALA A 444 2.03 36.10 -7.40
C ALA A 444 1.16 36.11 -8.66
N LEU A 445 0.42 37.20 -8.87
CA LEU A 445 -0.38 37.44 -10.08
C LEU A 445 0.18 38.63 -10.86
N ILE A 446 0.85 38.35 -11.98
CA ILE A 446 1.22 39.37 -12.95
C ILE A 446 0.03 39.57 -13.88
N SER A 447 -0.58 40.77 -13.83
CA SER A 447 -1.64 41.19 -14.75
C SER A 447 -1.26 42.54 -15.34
N THR A 448 -0.78 42.53 -16.59
CA THR A 448 -0.25 43.73 -17.26
C THR A 448 -0.54 43.71 -18.77
N THR A 449 -0.17 44.78 -19.47
CA THR A 449 -0.22 44.85 -20.93
C THR A 449 1.20 44.98 -21.47
N ILE A 450 1.58 44.04 -22.33
CA ILE A 450 2.82 44.09 -23.09
C ILE A 450 2.67 45.15 -24.20
N THR A 451 3.59 46.12 -24.24
CA THR A 451 3.52 47.25 -25.19
C THR A 451 4.31 47.01 -26.47
N SER A 452 5.20 46.02 -26.49
CA SER A 452 6.05 45.74 -27.65
C SER A 452 6.26 44.24 -27.77
N ALA A 453 6.14 43.73 -29.00
CA ALA A 453 6.43 42.33 -29.27
C ALA A 453 7.91 42.03 -28.98
N GLY A 454 8.19 40.90 -28.35
CA GLY A 454 9.55 40.51 -28.01
C GLY A 454 9.61 39.29 -27.10
N THR A 455 10.83 38.96 -26.69
CA THR A 455 11.12 37.95 -25.66
C THR A 455 11.03 38.59 -24.29
N TYR A 456 10.44 37.87 -23.34
CA TYR A 456 10.28 38.26 -21.95
C TYR A 456 10.80 37.15 -21.05
N TYR A 457 11.24 37.54 -19.86
CA TYR A 457 11.75 36.64 -18.84
C TYR A 457 10.94 36.78 -17.55
N LEU A 458 10.48 35.67 -17.00
CA LEU A 458 9.82 35.60 -15.71
C LEU A 458 10.81 35.04 -14.69
N ALA A 459 11.10 35.78 -13.63
CA ALA A 459 11.87 35.31 -12.47
C ALA A 459 10.92 35.02 -11.31
N ILE A 460 11.13 33.90 -10.62
CA ILE A 460 10.36 33.47 -9.45
C ILE A 460 11.33 33.28 -8.29
N THR A 461 11.03 33.88 -7.13
CA THR A 461 11.88 33.83 -5.94
C THR A 461 11.05 33.69 -4.68
N GLY A 462 11.59 33.04 -3.65
CA GLY A 462 11.02 33.04 -2.30
C GLY A 462 11.29 34.34 -1.55
N VAL A 463 10.30 34.86 -0.82
CA VAL A 463 10.40 36.12 -0.06
C VAL A 463 9.84 35.96 1.37
N GLY A 464 10.03 36.98 2.20
CA GLY A 464 9.40 37.04 3.52
C GLY A 464 8.26 38.05 3.54
N ASN A 465 7.36 37.93 4.51
CA ASN A 465 6.20 38.80 4.61
C ASN A 465 6.30 39.79 5.78
N THR A 466 5.88 41.04 5.55
CA THR A 466 5.91 42.08 6.60
C THR A 466 4.57 42.29 7.33
N ALA A 467 3.44 41.84 6.76
CA ALA A 467 2.13 41.91 7.43
C ALA A 467 1.98 40.82 8.50
N SER A 468 2.51 39.63 8.22
CA SER A 468 2.78 38.59 9.22
C SER A 468 4.29 38.40 9.28
N PRO A 469 5.01 39.02 10.22
CA PRO A 469 6.48 39.09 10.15
C PRO A 469 7.17 37.72 10.13
N TYR A 470 7.70 37.32 8.98
CA TYR A 470 8.67 36.22 8.80
C TYR A 470 9.66 36.59 7.69
N GLY A 471 10.83 35.96 7.69
CA GLY A 471 11.87 36.19 6.70
C GLY A 471 11.71 35.26 5.49
N ASP A 472 12.56 35.47 4.48
CA ASP A 472 12.74 34.62 3.30
C ASP A 472 13.54 33.32 3.60
N TYR A 473 13.89 33.05 4.86
CA TYR A 473 14.74 31.92 5.23
C TYR A 473 14.07 30.58 4.93
N GLY A 474 12.81 30.43 5.33
CA GLY A 474 12.04 29.20 5.19
C GLY A 474 11.11 29.19 3.99
N SER A 475 11.00 30.31 3.27
CA SER A 475 10.16 30.46 2.08
C SER A 475 10.79 29.77 0.86
N LEU A 476 10.78 28.44 0.92
CA LEU A 476 11.34 27.50 -0.05
C LEU A 476 10.28 26.45 -0.35
N GLY A 477 10.18 25.96 -1.59
CA GLY A 477 9.15 24.98 -1.92
C GLY A 477 8.73 24.97 -3.37
N GLN A 478 7.67 24.23 -3.66
CA GLN A 478 7.15 24.05 -5.02
C GLN A 478 6.27 25.22 -5.46
N TYR A 479 6.29 25.52 -6.76
CA TYR A 479 5.37 26.44 -7.40
C TYR A 479 4.84 25.92 -8.75
N PHE A 480 3.69 26.45 -9.17
CA PHE A 480 3.00 26.10 -10.41
C PHE A 480 2.63 27.37 -11.20
N ILE A 481 3.01 27.43 -12.47
CA ILE A 481 2.81 28.59 -13.36
C ILE A 481 1.65 28.33 -14.32
N SER A 482 0.64 29.19 -14.31
CA SER A 482 -0.48 29.15 -15.25
C SER A 482 -0.81 30.55 -15.77
N GLY A 483 -1.58 30.65 -16.86
CA GLY A 483 -2.01 31.94 -17.35
C GLY A 483 -2.23 32.02 -18.85
N SER A 484 -2.11 33.21 -19.39
CA SER A 484 -2.20 33.47 -20.81
C SER A 484 -1.33 34.66 -21.22
N VAL A 485 -0.78 34.56 -22.42
CA VAL A 485 -0.01 35.61 -23.09
C VAL A 485 -0.63 35.85 -24.46
N THR A 486 -0.48 37.04 -25.02
CA THR A 486 -0.78 37.24 -26.45
C THR A 486 0.36 36.62 -27.27
N PRO A 487 0.16 35.49 -27.97
CA PRO A 487 1.27 34.75 -28.57
C PRO A 487 1.91 35.54 -29.70
N SER A 488 3.24 35.42 -29.85
CA SER A 488 3.98 35.99 -30.97
C SER A 488 3.69 35.20 -32.25
N THR A 489 3.24 35.88 -33.31
CA THR A 489 3.06 35.29 -34.66
C THR A 489 4.31 35.43 -35.54
N ALA A 490 5.37 36.07 -35.03
CA ALA A 490 6.53 36.46 -35.83
C ALA A 490 7.60 35.36 -36.00
N ASN A 491 7.44 34.22 -35.33
CA ASN A 491 8.33 33.07 -35.51
C ASN A 491 7.56 31.76 -35.19
N PRO A 492 6.64 31.31 -36.06
CA PRO A 492 5.99 30.01 -35.85
C PRO A 492 7.08 28.94 -35.89
N ASP A 493 7.17 28.17 -34.81
CA ASP A 493 8.11 27.06 -34.73
C ASP A 493 7.76 26.04 -35.84
N THR A 494 8.76 25.69 -36.63
CA THR A 494 8.65 24.80 -37.81
C THR A 494 9.56 23.59 -37.71
N THR A 495 10.34 23.51 -36.64
CA THR A 495 11.26 22.41 -36.37
C THR A 495 10.46 21.29 -35.70
N LYS A 496 10.89 20.05 -35.93
CA LYS A 496 10.21 18.90 -35.33
C LYS A 496 10.91 18.52 -34.04
N PRO A 497 10.19 17.88 -33.10
CA PRO A 497 10.82 17.25 -31.96
C PRO A 497 11.93 16.25 -32.34
N THR A 498 12.97 16.17 -31.54
CA THR A 498 14.08 15.21 -31.69
C THR A 498 13.99 14.16 -30.58
N PRO A 499 14.09 12.84 -30.87
CA PRO A 499 14.56 12.25 -32.12
C PRO A 499 13.47 12.11 -33.20
N ASP A 500 13.86 12.33 -34.47
CA ASP A 500 13.06 12.02 -35.67
C ASP A 500 13.88 11.07 -36.59
N PRO A 501 13.50 9.79 -36.76
CA PRO A 501 12.31 9.13 -36.22
C PRO A 501 12.38 8.88 -34.72
N MET A 502 11.21 8.74 -34.09
CA MET A 502 11.14 8.32 -32.68
C MET A 502 11.75 6.94 -32.45
N THR A 503 12.18 6.67 -31.22
CA THR A 503 12.72 5.35 -30.84
C THR A 503 12.11 4.84 -29.54
N TRP A 504 12.32 3.57 -29.21
CA TRP A 504 11.79 2.93 -27.99
C TRP A 504 12.84 2.91 -26.89
N ILE A 505 12.48 3.35 -25.67
CA ILE A 505 13.27 3.03 -24.47
C ILE A 505 12.88 1.66 -23.92
N THR A 506 11.58 1.37 -23.96
CA THR A 506 11.01 0.06 -23.63
C THR A 506 10.11 -0.35 -24.78
N SER A 507 10.57 -1.31 -25.58
CA SER A 507 9.72 -1.93 -26.61
C SER A 507 8.45 -2.51 -25.97
N PRO A 508 7.32 -2.57 -26.69
CA PRO A 508 6.08 -3.18 -26.22
C PRO A 508 6.33 -4.51 -25.53
N ASN A 509 5.81 -4.66 -24.32
CA ASN A 509 6.00 -5.83 -23.49
C ASN A 509 4.70 -6.13 -22.71
N ALA A 510 4.22 -7.37 -22.78
CA ALA A 510 3.04 -7.81 -22.05
C ALA A 510 3.32 -8.09 -20.57
N GLY A 511 4.59 -8.29 -20.16
CA GLY A 511 4.95 -8.53 -18.76
C GLY A 511 4.25 -9.75 -18.13
N GLY A 512 3.81 -10.72 -18.94
CA GLY A 512 3.00 -11.86 -18.49
C GLY A 512 1.49 -11.59 -18.38
N SER A 513 1.02 -10.37 -18.68
CA SER A 513 -0.40 -10.02 -18.72
C SER A 513 -1.10 -10.63 -19.94
N SER A 514 -2.31 -11.14 -19.73
CA SER A 514 -3.16 -11.65 -20.82
C SER A 514 -4.04 -10.59 -21.48
N ASN A 515 -4.02 -9.34 -21.01
CA ASN A 515 -4.94 -8.29 -21.49
C ASN A 515 -4.34 -6.90 -21.60
N SER A 516 -3.04 -6.74 -21.36
CA SER A 516 -2.36 -5.45 -21.45
C SER A 516 -0.94 -5.56 -21.98
N ILE A 517 -0.48 -4.48 -22.60
CA ILE A 517 0.90 -4.31 -23.09
C ILE A 517 1.35 -2.91 -22.72
N SER A 518 2.50 -2.81 -22.06
CA SER A 518 3.14 -1.56 -21.70
C SER A 518 4.31 -1.26 -22.63
N MET A 519 4.51 0.01 -22.96
CA MET A 519 5.57 0.47 -23.86
C MET A 519 6.00 1.88 -23.50
N ALA A 520 7.24 2.24 -23.85
CA ALA A 520 7.77 3.59 -23.63
C ALA A 520 8.68 4.01 -24.78
N SER A 521 8.46 5.22 -25.30
CA SER A 521 9.35 5.85 -26.27
C SER A 521 10.52 6.54 -25.59
N THR A 522 11.57 6.86 -26.34
CA THR A 522 12.54 7.87 -25.90
C THR A 522 11.83 9.19 -25.63
N VAL A 523 12.41 10.01 -24.74
CA VAL A 523 11.96 11.38 -24.56
C VAL A 523 12.35 12.18 -25.80
N ALA A 524 11.39 12.86 -26.38
CA ALA A 524 11.59 13.82 -27.44
C ALA A 524 11.61 15.25 -26.87
N THR A 525 12.52 16.05 -27.40
CA THR A 525 12.71 17.46 -27.04
C THR A 525 12.60 18.32 -28.28
N ASP A 526 12.02 19.50 -28.15
CA ASP A 526 11.97 20.48 -29.23
C ASP A 526 12.94 21.64 -28.97
N ASP A 527 13.56 22.18 -30.01
CA ASP A 527 14.54 23.27 -29.92
C ASP A 527 13.90 24.63 -29.62
N SER A 528 12.59 24.78 -29.87
CA SER A 528 11.80 25.92 -29.38
C SER A 528 11.51 25.85 -27.87
N GLY A 529 11.78 24.70 -27.24
CA GLY A 529 11.42 24.41 -25.87
C GLY A 529 9.99 23.94 -25.68
N ASN A 530 9.15 23.97 -26.73
CA ASN A 530 7.74 23.59 -26.66
C ASN A 530 7.53 22.15 -26.14
N PRO A 531 6.45 21.91 -25.37
CA PRO A 531 6.14 20.59 -24.85
C PRO A 531 5.79 19.65 -26.00
N VAL A 532 6.36 18.45 -25.93
CA VAL A 532 6.16 17.42 -26.93
C VAL A 532 5.07 16.45 -26.46
N GLN A 533 4.14 16.12 -27.34
CA GLN A 533 3.13 15.08 -27.12
C GLN A 533 3.47 13.83 -27.95
N TYR A 534 3.10 12.66 -27.46
CA TYR A 534 3.35 11.37 -28.08
C TYR A 534 2.03 10.72 -28.51
N LEU A 535 2.08 10.00 -29.63
CA LEU A 535 0.99 9.17 -30.13
C LEU A 535 1.51 7.73 -30.34
N PHE A 536 0.99 6.79 -29.55
CA PHE A 536 1.28 5.37 -29.69
C PHE A 536 0.22 4.74 -30.59
N ALA A 537 0.59 4.49 -31.85
CA ALA A 537 -0.31 3.96 -32.85
C ALA A 537 -0.31 2.42 -32.81
N CYS A 538 -1.50 1.83 -32.63
CA CYS A 538 -1.67 0.40 -32.86
C CYS A 538 -1.74 0.14 -34.37
N VAL A 539 -0.79 -0.63 -34.90
CA VAL A 539 -0.64 -0.91 -36.33
C VAL A 539 -1.49 -2.10 -36.73
N SER A 540 -1.46 -3.15 -35.90
CA SER A 540 -2.21 -4.37 -36.09
C SER A 540 -2.29 -5.15 -34.78
N GLY A 541 -3.39 -5.89 -34.63
CA GLY A 541 -3.65 -6.70 -33.44
C GLY A 541 -5.09 -7.24 -33.47
N GLY A 542 -5.46 -7.97 -32.42
CA GLY A 542 -6.84 -8.44 -32.23
C GLY A 542 -7.76 -7.36 -31.63
N ALA A 543 -8.83 -7.81 -30.97
CA ALA A 543 -9.73 -6.92 -30.23
C ALA A 543 -8.93 -6.05 -29.23
N GLY A 544 -9.27 -4.76 -29.12
CA GLY A 544 -8.53 -3.82 -28.28
C GLY A 544 -7.32 -3.14 -28.94
N CYS A 545 -7.01 -3.44 -30.21
CA CYS A 545 -6.00 -2.68 -30.96
C CYS A 545 -6.51 -1.26 -31.26
N VAL A 546 -6.20 -0.32 -30.38
CA VAL A 546 -6.57 1.09 -30.48
C VAL A 546 -5.34 1.94 -30.19
N SER A 547 -5.11 2.96 -31.02
CA SER A 547 -4.06 3.95 -30.81
C SER A 547 -4.39 4.85 -29.63
N SER A 548 -3.37 5.33 -28.90
CA SER A 548 -3.57 6.34 -27.86
C SER A 548 -4.13 7.64 -28.46
N SER A 549 -4.66 8.53 -27.61
CA SER A 549 -4.70 9.95 -27.94
C SER A 549 -3.28 10.53 -27.90
N TRP A 550 -3.11 11.77 -28.39
CA TRP A 550 -1.90 12.53 -28.08
C TRP A 550 -1.82 12.75 -26.57
N GLN A 551 -0.65 12.51 -25.98
CA GLN A 551 -0.42 12.58 -24.54
C GLN A 551 0.98 13.14 -24.23
N ALA A 552 1.15 13.82 -23.10
CA ALA A 552 2.47 14.33 -22.70
C ALA A 552 3.43 13.19 -22.27
N SER A 553 2.88 12.10 -21.75
CA SER A 553 3.67 10.94 -21.31
C SER A 553 4.28 10.19 -22.50
N ASN A 554 5.59 9.94 -22.43
CA ASN A 554 6.32 9.06 -23.33
C ASN A 554 6.12 7.56 -23.00
N GLN A 555 5.19 7.24 -22.09
CA GLN A 555 4.81 5.88 -21.74
C GLN A 555 3.34 5.63 -22.04
N TYR A 556 3.01 4.42 -22.48
CA TYR A 556 1.65 4.02 -22.77
C TYR A 556 1.40 2.57 -22.36
N THR A 557 0.24 2.32 -21.77
CA THR A 557 -0.24 0.96 -21.50
C THR A 557 -1.54 0.75 -22.25
N ALA A 558 -1.49 -0.12 -23.25
CA ALA A 558 -2.68 -0.58 -23.95
C ALA A 558 -3.37 -1.66 -23.10
N THR A 559 -4.66 -1.48 -22.82
CA THR A 559 -5.48 -2.40 -22.01
C THR A 559 -6.68 -2.93 -22.79
N GLY A 560 -7.35 -3.95 -22.27
CA GLY A 560 -8.54 -4.53 -22.94
C GLY A 560 -8.16 -5.36 -24.17
N LEU A 561 -6.93 -5.87 -24.20
CA LEU A 561 -6.40 -6.68 -25.29
C LEU A 561 -6.89 -8.12 -25.18
N ALA A 562 -7.00 -8.80 -26.31
CA ALA A 562 -7.30 -10.21 -26.37
C ALA A 562 -6.10 -11.04 -25.89
N PRO A 563 -6.31 -12.12 -25.10
CA PRO A 563 -5.25 -13.05 -24.71
C PRO A 563 -4.58 -13.76 -25.88
N ASN A 564 -3.33 -14.20 -25.68
CA ASN A 564 -2.54 -14.95 -26.66
C ASN A 564 -2.51 -14.31 -28.06
N THR A 565 -2.46 -12.98 -28.11
CA THR A 565 -2.57 -12.20 -29.35
C THR A 565 -1.38 -11.26 -29.47
N THR A 566 -0.75 -11.25 -30.64
CA THR A 566 0.35 -10.33 -30.94
C THR A 566 -0.19 -8.98 -31.42
N TYR A 567 0.29 -7.91 -30.80
CA TYR A 567 0.00 -6.53 -31.16
C TYR A 567 1.28 -5.83 -31.61
N ASN A 568 1.15 -4.97 -32.62
CA ASN A 568 2.23 -4.19 -33.21
C ASN A 568 1.98 -2.71 -32.96
N TYR A 569 2.97 -2.00 -32.43
CA TYR A 569 2.90 -0.57 -32.13
C TYR A 569 4.05 0.20 -32.78
N GLN A 570 3.79 1.46 -33.09
CA GLN A 570 4.77 2.48 -33.48
C GLN A 570 4.43 3.78 -32.75
N VAL A 571 5.40 4.64 -32.49
CA VAL A 571 5.21 5.91 -31.77
C VAL A 571 5.73 7.08 -32.59
N LYS A 572 5.04 8.22 -32.56
CA LYS A 572 5.55 9.51 -33.07
C LYS A 572 5.30 10.60 -32.05
N ALA A 573 6.01 11.71 -32.20
CA ALA A 573 5.91 12.88 -31.35
C ALA A 573 5.44 14.10 -32.16
N LYS A 574 4.87 15.11 -31.48
CA LYS A 574 4.59 16.42 -32.04
C LYS A 574 4.86 17.52 -31.01
N ASP A 575 5.27 18.68 -31.45
CA ASP A 575 5.34 19.87 -30.59
C ASP A 575 3.97 20.59 -30.48
N ALA A 576 3.96 21.71 -29.76
CA ALA A 576 2.79 22.59 -29.60
C ALA A 576 2.43 23.37 -30.87
N SER A 577 3.38 23.54 -31.80
CA SER A 577 3.19 24.18 -33.11
C SER A 577 2.59 23.21 -34.15
N GLY A 578 2.52 21.92 -33.82
CA GLY A 578 1.99 20.85 -34.65
C GLY A 578 3.00 20.19 -35.57
N ASN A 579 4.32 20.44 -35.43
CA ASN A 579 5.31 19.73 -36.23
C ASN A 579 5.49 18.31 -35.67
N GLU A 580 5.27 17.31 -36.52
CA GLU A 580 5.29 15.91 -36.12
C GLU A 580 6.57 15.19 -36.60
N THR A 581 7.15 14.39 -35.72
CA THR A 581 8.22 13.45 -36.09
C THR A 581 7.69 12.36 -37.02
N THR A 582 8.60 11.65 -37.67
CA THR A 582 8.32 10.34 -38.27
C THR A 582 8.09 9.31 -37.17
N TYR A 583 7.29 8.28 -37.47
CA TYR A 583 7.09 7.14 -36.57
C TYR A 583 8.39 6.38 -36.32
N SER A 584 8.48 5.79 -35.14
CA SER A 584 9.46 4.77 -34.81
C SER A 584 9.33 3.52 -35.67
N ASP A 585 10.33 2.65 -35.60
CA ASP A 585 10.19 1.26 -36.06
C ASP A 585 9.02 0.57 -35.32
N ILE A 586 8.35 -0.34 -36.04
CA ILE A 586 7.29 -1.16 -35.48
C ILE A 586 7.90 -2.16 -34.50
N ALA A 587 7.33 -2.22 -33.29
CA ALA A 587 7.69 -3.20 -32.28
C ALA A 587 6.45 -3.98 -31.82
N ALA A 588 6.65 -5.24 -31.43
CA ALA A 588 5.55 -6.17 -31.17
C ALA A 588 5.65 -6.82 -29.78
N ALA A 589 4.48 -7.09 -29.19
CA ALA A 589 4.34 -7.94 -28.01
C ALA A 589 3.14 -8.88 -28.14
N THR A 590 3.25 -10.05 -27.53
CA THR A 590 2.17 -11.03 -27.45
C THR A 590 1.64 -11.07 -26.02
N THR A 591 0.34 -10.82 -25.84
CA THR A 591 -0.32 -11.00 -24.55
C THR A 591 -0.22 -12.46 -24.11
N ALA A 592 -0.10 -12.69 -22.81
CA ALA A 592 -0.11 -14.03 -22.27
C ALA A 592 -1.45 -14.74 -22.53
N ILE A 593 -1.44 -16.06 -22.42
CA ILE A 593 -2.67 -16.86 -22.41
C ILE A 593 -3.44 -16.51 -21.13
N ALA A 594 -4.75 -16.25 -21.23
CA ALA A 594 -5.58 -16.06 -20.06
C ALA A 594 -5.66 -17.39 -19.28
N THR A 595 -5.27 -17.36 -18.01
CA THR A 595 -5.44 -18.51 -17.11
C THR A 595 -6.87 -18.59 -16.64
N ASP A 596 -7.51 -19.73 -16.80
CA ASP A 596 -8.84 -19.99 -16.26
C ASP A 596 -8.79 -20.06 -14.73
N THR A 597 -9.62 -19.28 -14.05
CA THR A 597 -9.72 -19.23 -12.59
C THR A 597 -11.11 -19.63 -12.09
N THR A 598 -11.99 -20.08 -12.99
CA THR A 598 -13.38 -20.38 -12.63
C THR A 598 -13.60 -21.88 -12.52
N PRO A 599 -14.13 -22.40 -11.39
CA PRO A 599 -14.48 -23.82 -11.31
C PRO A 599 -15.62 -24.21 -12.25
N PRO A 600 -15.69 -25.50 -12.68
CA PRO A 600 -16.81 -26.02 -13.46
C PRO A 600 -18.17 -25.80 -12.80
N THR A 601 -19.23 -25.63 -13.60
CA THR A 601 -20.61 -25.52 -13.11
C THR A 601 -21.35 -26.86 -13.29
N PRO A 602 -22.08 -27.40 -12.29
CA PRO A 602 -22.53 -26.72 -11.07
C PRO A 602 -21.51 -26.71 -9.92
N ASN A 603 -21.47 -25.59 -9.19
CA ASN A 603 -20.69 -25.40 -7.96
C ASN A 603 -21.62 -24.82 -6.87
N PRO A 604 -21.99 -25.56 -5.80
CA PRO A 604 -21.57 -26.91 -5.46
C PRO A 604 -22.05 -27.96 -6.46
N MET A 605 -21.30 -29.05 -6.53
CA MET A 605 -21.69 -30.19 -7.36
C MET A 605 -23.01 -30.81 -6.91
N THR A 606 -23.67 -31.53 -7.81
CA THR A 606 -24.95 -32.20 -7.51
C THR A 606 -25.00 -33.60 -8.12
N TRP A 607 -25.96 -34.40 -7.66
CA TRP A 607 -26.16 -35.77 -8.13
C TRP A 607 -27.18 -35.81 -9.27
N SER A 608 -26.86 -36.50 -10.37
CA SER A 608 -27.86 -36.90 -11.36
C SER A 608 -28.58 -38.17 -10.89
N ILE A 609 -27.83 -39.13 -10.37
CA ILE A 609 -28.35 -40.33 -9.70
C ILE A 609 -27.64 -40.43 -8.35
N LYS A 610 -28.42 -40.28 -7.27
CA LYS A 610 -27.91 -40.46 -5.91
C LYS A 610 -27.38 -41.90 -5.73
N PRO A 611 -26.43 -42.14 -4.81
CA PRO A 611 -25.92 -43.48 -4.53
C PRO A 611 -27.04 -44.49 -4.33
N ALA A 612 -26.90 -45.65 -4.98
CA ALA A 612 -27.86 -46.76 -4.92
C ALA A 612 -27.11 -48.10 -4.90
N ALA A 613 -27.55 -49.03 -4.03
CA ALA A 613 -26.91 -50.33 -3.91
C ALA A 613 -27.19 -51.22 -5.12
N VAL A 614 -26.12 -51.66 -5.77
CA VAL A 614 -26.18 -52.55 -6.93
C VAL A 614 -26.15 -54.00 -6.45
N SER A 615 -25.27 -54.32 -5.49
CA SER A 615 -25.10 -55.66 -4.93
C SER A 615 -24.94 -55.62 -3.41
N SER A 616 -24.59 -56.78 -2.81
CA SER A 616 -24.22 -56.86 -1.41
C SER A 616 -22.85 -56.26 -1.09
N SER A 617 -22.08 -55.84 -2.11
CA SER A 617 -20.74 -55.27 -1.93
C SER A 617 -20.44 -54.10 -2.86
N SER A 618 -21.46 -53.53 -3.50
CA SER A 618 -21.27 -52.38 -4.39
C SER A 618 -22.43 -51.39 -4.41
N ILE A 619 -22.10 -50.12 -4.56
CA ILE A 619 -23.01 -48.97 -4.69
C ILE A 619 -22.59 -48.18 -5.93
N SER A 620 -23.54 -47.85 -6.80
CA SER A 620 -23.31 -47.00 -7.98
C SER A 620 -23.95 -45.64 -7.78
N MET A 621 -23.33 -44.62 -8.34
CA MET A 621 -23.77 -43.21 -8.28
C MET A 621 -23.36 -42.47 -9.55
N THR A 622 -24.08 -41.40 -9.87
CA THR A 622 -23.80 -40.57 -11.05
C THR A 622 -23.86 -39.09 -10.67
N ALA A 623 -22.75 -38.38 -10.84
CA ALA A 623 -22.68 -36.94 -10.71
C ALA A 623 -23.49 -36.26 -11.82
N LYS A 624 -24.01 -35.05 -11.55
CA LYS A 624 -24.51 -34.19 -12.62
C LYS A 624 -23.35 -33.81 -13.53
N LEU A 625 -23.59 -33.79 -14.85
CA LEU A 625 -22.59 -33.32 -15.79
C LEU A 625 -22.24 -31.87 -15.47
N ALA A 626 -20.96 -31.62 -15.23
CA ALA A 626 -20.40 -30.30 -15.05
C ALA A 626 -19.75 -29.83 -16.36
N THR A 627 -19.92 -28.55 -16.65
CA THR A 627 -19.37 -27.88 -17.83
C THR A 627 -18.53 -26.69 -17.37
N ASP A 628 -17.41 -26.49 -18.04
CA ASP A 628 -16.56 -25.34 -17.80
C ASP A 628 -16.78 -24.26 -18.87
N THR A 629 -16.80 -23.01 -18.44
CA THR A 629 -17.02 -21.85 -19.31
C THR A 629 -15.88 -21.63 -20.32
N SER A 630 -14.67 -22.11 -20.04
CA SER A 630 -13.54 -22.11 -20.98
C SER A 630 -13.65 -23.21 -22.05
N GLY A 631 -14.62 -24.13 -21.91
CA GLY A 631 -14.73 -25.32 -22.75
C GLY A 631 -13.77 -26.44 -22.38
N SER A 632 -13.05 -26.31 -21.26
CA SER A 632 -12.10 -27.30 -20.76
C SER A 632 -12.76 -28.63 -20.38
N ALA A 633 -11.99 -29.71 -20.50
CA ALA A 633 -12.42 -31.03 -20.06
C ALA A 633 -12.53 -31.08 -18.52
N VAL A 634 -13.63 -31.65 -18.02
CA VAL A 634 -13.93 -31.74 -16.59
C VAL A 634 -13.71 -33.16 -16.06
N GLN A 635 -13.09 -33.27 -14.89
CA GLN A 635 -12.90 -34.53 -14.15
C GLN A 635 -13.69 -34.51 -12.84
N TYR A 636 -14.04 -35.69 -12.33
CA TYR A 636 -14.86 -35.89 -11.13
C TYR A 636 -14.13 -36.75 -10.10
N MET A 637 -14.32 -36.45 -8.82
CA MET A 637 -13.85 -37.26 -7.69
C MET A 637 -15.01 -37.53 -6.73
N PHE A 638 -15.29 -38.81 -6.49
CA PHE A 638 -16.34 -39.26 -5.59
C PHE A 638 -15.71 -39.54 -4.23
N VAL A 639 -16.17 -38.80 -3.21
CA VAL A 639 -15.63 -38.81 -1.86
C VAL A 639 -16.51 -39.68 -0.98
N CYS A 640 -15.95 -40.72 -0.36
CA CYS A 640 -16.67 -41.48 0.65
C CYS A 640 -16.58 -40.72 1.99
N VAL A 641 -17.73 -40.34 2.54
CA VAL A 641 -17.79 -39.51 3.76
C VAL A 641 -17.96 -40.37 5.01
N THR A 642 -18.82 -41.39 4.94
CA THR A 642 -19.00 -42.35 6.05
C THR A 642 -19.25 -43.75 5.49
N GLY A 643 -18.70 -44.77 6.15
CA GLY A 643 -18.95 -46.16 5.77
C GLY A 643 -18.08 -47.15 6.55
N GLY A 644 -18.30 -48.44 6.29
CA GLY A 644 -17.46 -49.53 6.80
C GLY A 644 -16.29 -49.84 5.85
N GLN A 645 -15.87 -51.11 5.85
CA GLN A 645 -14.83 -51.61 4.95
C GLN A 645 -15.11 -51.22 3.49
N GLY A 646 -14.09 -50.67 2.81
CA GLY A 646 -14.18 -50.25 1.41
C GLY A 646 -14.64 -48.80 1.20
N CYS A 647 -14.85 -48.02 2.26
CA CYS A 647 -15.08 -46.58 2.16
C CYS A 647 -13.78 -45.85 1.80
N VAL A 648 -13.57 -45.60 0.50
CA VAL A 648 -12.42 -44.87 -0.04
C VAL A 648 -12.89 -43.90 -1.12
N ASN A 649 -12.13 -42.84 -1.34
CA ASN A 649 -12.37 -41.90 -2.43
C ASN A 649 -11.99 -42.53 -3.77
N SER A 650 -12.69 -42.16 -4.84
CA SER A 650 -12.24 -42.49 -6.19
C SER A 650 -11.01 -41.67 -6.57
N SER A 651 -10.24 -42.13 -7.56
CA SER A 651 -9.36 -41.25 -8.32
C SER A 651 -10.18 -40.22 -9.11
N TRP A 652 -9.52 -39.15 -9.56
CA TRP A 652 -10.09 -38.26 -10.57
C TRP A 652 -10.36 -39.01 -11.88
N GLN A 653 -11.54 -38.81 -12.47
CA GLN A 653 -11.95 -39.48 -13.69
C GLN A 653 -12.84 -38.59 -14.56
N ALA A 654 -12.81 -38.77 -15.88
CA ALA A 654 -13.71 -38.04 -16.79
C ALA A 654 -15.16 -38.54 -16.73
N SER A 655 -15.36 -39.79 -16.29
CA SER A 655 -16.70 -40.39 -16.15
C SER A 655 -17.49 -39.71 -15.02
N THR A 656 -18.75 -39.35 -15.30
CA THR A 656 -19.71 -38.90 -14.29
C THR A 656 -20.29 -40.06 -13.47
N GLN A 657 -20.03 -41.32 -13.85
CA GLN A 657 -20.51 -42.50 -13.14
C GLN A 657 -19.37 -43.17 -12.35
N TYR A 658 -19.67 -43.54 -11.11
CA TYR A 658 -18.77 -44.29 -10.25
C TYR A 658 -19.49 -45.45 -9.56
N THR A 659 -18.83 -46.61 -9.49
CA THR A 659 -19.29 -47.76 -8.71
C THR A 659 -18.25 -48.07 -7.63
N ALA A 660 -18.60 -47.80 -6.38
CA ALA A 660 -17.83 -48.23 -5.22
C ALA A 660 -18.02 -49.74 -5.04
N THR A 661 -16.93 -50.48 -4.89
CA THR A 661 -16.90 -51.96 -4.76
C THR A 661 -16.13 -52.38 -3.51
N GLY A 662 -16.18 -53.67 -3.16
CA GLY A 662 -15.50 -54.18 -1.97
C GLY A 662 -16.14 -53.74 -0.64
N LEU A 663 -17.39 -53.29 -0.70
CA LEU A 663 -18.13 -52.77 0.44
C LEU A 663 -18.65 -53.91 1.33
N ALA A 664 -18.71 -53.69 2.64
CA ALA A 664 -19.37 -54.62 3.57
C ALA A 664 -20.89 -54.75 3.25
N THR A 665 -21.46 -55.94 3.45
CA THR A 665 -22.89 -56.23 3.22
C THR A 665 -23.78 -55.58 4.26
N ALA A 666 -25.02 -55.25 3.88
CA ALA A 666 -26.03 -54.64 4.76
C ALA A 666 -25.56 -53.38 5.50
N THR A 667 -24.62 -52.63 4.91
CA THR A 667 -23.93 -51.51 5.56
C THR A 667 -24.25 -50.21 4.83
N ALA A 668 -24.54 -49.16 5.60
CA ALA A 668 -24.81 -47.82 5.07
C ALA A 668 -23.50 -47.08 4.74
N TYR A 669 -23.44 -46.48 3.55
CA TYR A 669 -22.37 -45.62 3.09
C TYR A 669 -22.94 -44.27 2.66
N SER A 670 -22.17 -43.19 2.83
CA SER A 670 -22.49 -41.86 2.32
C SER A 670 -21.36 -41.33 1.44
N PHE A 671 -21.73 -40.64 0.36
CA PHE A 671 -20.82 -40.11 -0.64
C PHE A 671 -21.12 -38.64 -0.94
N GLN A 672 -20.08 -37.92 -1.33
CA GLN A 672 -20.10 -36.60 -1.98
C GLN A 672 -19.37 -36.68 -3.31
N VAL A 673 -19.51 -35.66 -4.16
CA VAL A 673 -18.73 -35.54 -5.40
C VAL A 673 -18.28 -34.10 -5.60
N LYS A 674 -17.06 -33.91 -6.09
CA LYS A 674 -16.55 -32.64 -6.62
C LYS A 674 -16.01 -32.84 -8.04
N ALA A 675 -15.86 -31.73 -8.75
CA ALA A 675 -15.36 -31.69 -10.12
C ALA A 675 -14.19 -30.70 -10.22
N LYS A 676 -13.34 -30.87 -11.23
CA LYS A 676 -12.28 -29.93 -11.57
C LYS A 676 -12.13 -29.78 -13.07
N ASP A 677 -11.70 -28.61 -13.53
CA ASP A 677 -11.33 -28.37 -14.92
C ASP A 677 -9.87 -28.79 -15.22
N ALA A 678 -9.40 -28.46 -16.42
CA ALA A 678 -8.01 -28.68 -16.83
C ALA A 678 -7.01 -27.68 -16.21
N ALA A 679 -7.47 -26.51 -15.77
CA ALA A 679 -6.67 -25.49 -15.10
C ALA A 679 -6.46 -25.77 -13.60
N GLY A 680 -7.19 -26.74 -13.04
CA GLY A 680 -7.12 -27.16 -11.64
C GLY A 680 -8.14 -26.49 -10.73
N ASN A 681 -9.08 -25.70 -11.27
CA ASN A 681 -10.12 -25.08 -10.46
C ASN A 681 -11.14 -26.14 -10.03
N GLU A 682 -11.35 -26.29 -8.72
CA GLU A 682 -12.23 -27.32 -8.16
C GLU A 682 -13.56 -26.74 -7.67
N THR A 683 -14.64 -27.48 -7.86
CA THR A 683 -15.95 -27.16 -7.28
C THR A 683 -16.00 -27.51 -5.81
N THR A 684 -16.89 -26.83 -5.07
CA THR A 684 -17.29 -27.27 -3.74
C THR A 684 -18.05 -28.60 -3.81
N LEU A 685 -17.88 -29.42 -2.78
CA LEU A 685 -18.47 -30.76 -2.69
C LEU A 685 -20.00 -30.71 -2.74
N SER A 686 -20.59 -31.74 -3.35
CA SER A 686 -22.04 -31.93 -3.33
C SER A 686 -22.59 -32.20 -1.93
N ALA A 687 -23.90 -32.04 -1.77
CA ALA A 687 -24.58 -32.54 -0.59
C ALA A 687 -24.39 -34.07 -0.45
N SER A 688 -24.15 -34.54 0.76
CA SER A 688 -23.98 -35.96 1.06
C SER A 688 -25.24 -36.75 0.70
N ALA A 689 -25.07 -37.89 0.04
CA ALA A 689 -26.14 -38.83 -0.26
C ALA A 689 -25.72 -40.26 0.10
N SER A 690 -26.66 -41.07 0.57
CA SER A 690 -26.35 -42.36 1.19
C SER A 690 -27.11 -43.53 0.56
N ALA A 691 -26.50 -44.71 0.62
CA ALA A 691 -27.13 -45.98 0.27
C ALA A 691 -26.64 -47.11 1.19
N THR A 692 -27.45 -48.14 1.36
CA THR A 692 -27.11 -49.34 2.13
C THR A 692 -26.94 -50.51 1.18
N THR A 693 -25.77 -51.18 1.22
CA THR A 693 -25.51 -52.38 0.40
C THR A 693 -26.55 -53.47 0.67
N LYS A 694 -26.84 -54.31 -0.32
CA LYS A 694 -27.82 -55.39 -0.16
C LYS A 694 -27.30 -56.46 0.81
N ASN A 695 -28.21 -57.29 1.30
CA ASN A 695 -27.84 -58.54 2.00
C ASN A 695 -27.17 -59.51 1.01
N ALA A 696 -26.24 -60.34 1.49
CA ALA A 696 -25.65 -61.43 0.71
C ALA A 696 -26.49 -62.73 0.79
N ILE A 697 -26.32 -63.62 -0.19
CA ILE A 697 -26.71 -65.04 -0.04
C ILE A 697 -25.88 -65.63 1.11
N PRO A 698 -26.42 -66.52 1.95
CA PRO A 698 -25.68 -67.07 3.06
C PRO A 698 -24.46 -67.85 2.60
N VAL A 699 -23.38 -67.78 3.38
CA VAL A 699 -22.20 -68.60 3.14
C VAL A 699 -22.50 -70.07 3.44
N THR A 700 -21.70 -70.96 2.86
CA THR A 700 -21.82 -72.40 3.08
C THR A 700 -21.66 -72.74 4.57
N PRO A 701 -22.55 -73.54 5.17
CA PRO A 701 -22.39 -74.02 6.54
C PRO A 701 -21.08 -74.80 6.70
N ALA A 702 -20.32 -74.47 7.75
CA ALA A 702 -19.08 -75.17 8.10
C ALA A 702 -19.31 -76.15 9.24
N ASN A 703 -18.35 -77.07 9.42
CA ASN A 703 -18.27 -77.99 10.56
C ASN A 703 -19.52 -78.85 10.77
N LEU A 704 -20.11 -79.36 9.67
CA LEU A 704 -21.16 -80.36 9.79
C LEU A 704 -20.60 -81.58 10.51
N SER A 705 -21.23 -81.93 11.62
CA SER A 705 -20.93 -83.10 12.45
C SER A 705 -22.24 -83.76 12.88
N GLY A 706 -22.15 -85.01 13.32
CA GLY A 706 -23.31 -85.74 13.77
C GLY A 706 -22.98 -87.13 14.28
N ASN A 707 -23.97 -87.76 14.91
CA ASN A 707 -23.86 -89.10 15.47
C ASN A 707 -25.18 -89.85 15.35
N ARG A 708 -25.09 -91.17 15.23
CA ARG A 708 -26.26 -92.06 15.35
C ARG A 708 -26.70 -92.12 16.80
N VAL A 709 -27.98 -91.86 17.04
CA VAL A 709 -28.60 -91.95 18.37
C VAL A 709 -29.22 -93.33 18.58
N THR A 710 -29.82 -93.90 17.53
CA THR A 710 -30.29 -95.29 17.49
C THR A 710 -30.12 -95.86 16.07
N THR A 711 -30.44 -97.14 15.83
CA THR A 711 -30.44 -97.77 14.49
C THR A 711 -31.44 -97.14 13.52
N THR A 712 -32.31 -96.22 13.97
CA THR A 712 -33.22 -95.45 13.11
C THR A 712 -33.26 -93.96 13.43
N LYS A 713 -32.30 -93.38 14.17
CA LYS A 713 -32.28 -91.95 14.52
C LYS A 713 -30.87 -91.36 14.52
N ALA A 714 -30.72 -90.14 14.00
CA ALA A 714 -29.45 -89.39 14.02
C ALA A 714 -29.63 -87.97 14.55
N SER A 715 -28.54 -87.41 15.09
CA SER A 715 -28.42 -86.00 15.49
C SER A 715 -27.29 -85.34 14.69
N LEU A 716 -27.53 -84.15 14.17
CA LEU A 716 -26.64 -83.37 13.30
C LEU A 716 -26.50 -81.95 13.87
N ALA A 717 -25.31 -81.37 13.79
CA ALA A 717 -25.02 -79.98 14.15
C ALA A 717 -24.00 -79.37 13.20
N TRP A 718 -24.08 -78.05 13.01
CA TRP A 718 -23.15 -77.27 12.18
C TRP A 718 -23.03 -75.84 12.73
N ASP A 719 -22.08 -75.06 12.20
CA ASP A 719 -21.90 -73.68 12.61
C ASP A 719 -23.07 -72.79 12.16
N LYS A 720 -23.51 -71.90 13.06
CA LYS A 720 -24.55 -70.92 12.74
C LYS A 720 -24.04 -69.91 11.71
N VAL A 721 -24.70 -69.83 10.56
CA VAL A 721 -24.47 -68.82 9.51
C VAL A 721 -25.28 -67.55 9.82
N SER A 722 -24.60 -66.41 9.91
CA SER A 722 -25.12 -65.14 10.45
C SER A 722 -26.32 -64.54 9.70
N ASN A 723 -26.39 -64.70 8.37
CA ASN A 723 -27.46 -64.18 7.50
C ASN A 723 -28.38 -65.28 6.93
N ALA A 724 -28.31 -66.50 7.45
CA ALA A 724 -29.20 -67.59 7.08
C ALA A 724 -30.49 -67.56 7.90
N THR A 725 -31.64 -67.67 7.23
CA THR A 725 -32.95 -67.80 7.90
C THR A 725 -33.42 -69.26 7.98
N SER A 726 -32.81 -70.16 7.20
CA SER A 726 -33.07 -71.60 7.24
C SER A 726 -31.89 -72.42 6.70
N TYR A 727 -31.92 -73.73 6.92
CA TYR A 727 -30.97 -74.70 6.42
C TYR A 727 -31.68 -75.88 5.78
N GLU A 728 -31.21 -76.29 4.61
CA GLU A 728 -31.69 -77.49 3.90
C GLU A 728 -30.75 -78.66 4.14
N ILE A 729 -31.30 -79.76 4.65
CA ILE A 729 -30.58 -80.99 4.94
C ILE A 729 -30.79 -81.95 3.78
N TRP A 730 -29.70 -82.44 3.22
CA TRP A 730 -29.70 -83.42 2.12
C TRP A 730 -29.10 -84.73 2.62
N ARG A 731 -29.72 -85.84 2.23
CA ARG A 731 -29.36 -87.18 2.69
C ARG A 731 -29.34 -88.17 1.52
N CYS A 732 -28.37 -89.08 1.53
CA CYS A 732 -28.42 -90.31 0.73
C CYS A 732 -28.09 -91.54 1.59
N THR A 733 -28.58 -92.71 1.19
CA THR A 733 -28.20 -94.00 1.77
C THR A 733 -27.11 -94.61 0.89
N LEU A 734 -26.04 -95.11 1.51
CA LEU A 734 -24.93 -95.72 0.80
C LEU A 734 -25.30 -97.16 0.39
N VAL A 735 -25.21 -97.46 -0.90
CA VAL A 735 -25.38 -98.83 -1.43
C VAL A 735 -24.09 -99.20 -2.15
N GLY A 736 -23.34 -100.16 -1.59
CA GLY A 736 -21.96 -100.42 -2.00
C GLY A 736 -21.09 -99.20 -1.71
N THR A 737 -20.49 -98.60 -2.75
CA THR A 737 -19.70 -97.36 -2.66
C THR A 737 -20.44 -96.11 -3.17
N ILE A 738 -21.68 -96.24 -3.62
CA ILE A 738 -22.42 -95.17 -4.31
C ILE A 738 -23.45 -94.53 -3.37
N CYS A 739 -23.49 -93.19 -3.34
CA CYS A 739 -24.46 -92.40 -2.58
C CYS A 739 -25.08 -91.29 -3.44
N ASN A 740 -26.37 -91.41 -3.76
CA ASN A 740 -27.09 -90.47 -4.62
C ASN A 740 -28.10 -89.63 -3.82
N TYR A 741 -27.89 -88.31 -3.75
CA TYR A 741 -28.68 -87.37 -2.93
C TYR A 741 -30.07 -86.99 -3.49
N GLY A 742 -30.43 -87.47 -4.68
CA GLY A 742 -31.67 -87.08 -5.36
C GLY A 742 -31.72 -85.58 -5.71
N THR A 743 -32.90 -85.08 -6.08
CA THR A 743 -33.12 -83.67 -6.50
C THR A 743 -33.91 -82.84 -5.49
N LYS A 744 -34.34 -83.42 -4.37
CA LYS A 744 -35.10 -82.74 -3.32
C LYS A 744 -34.39 -82.85 -1.97
N ARG A 745 -34.42 -81.77 -1.20
CA ARG A 745 -33.97 -81.75 0.20
C ARG A 745 -34.74 -82.79 1.02
N TRP A 746 -34.07 -83.35 2.02
CA TRP A 746 -34.66 -84.31 2.94
C TRP A 746 -35.42 -83.62 4.08
N ALA A 747 -34.83 -82.58 4.66
CA ALA A 747 -35.45 -81.79 5.73
C ALA A 747 -35.05 -80.31 5.63
N SER A 748 -35.75 -79.44 6.36
CA SER A 748 -35.41 -78.03 6.50
C SER A 748 -35.58 -77.60 7.96
N VAL A 749 -34.62 -76.84 8.49
CA VAL A 749 -34.67 -76.30 9.86
C VAL A 749 -34.30 -74.83 9.88
N THR A 750 -34.68 -74.10 10.93
CA THR A 750 -34.29 -72.69 11.14
C THR A 750 -33.14 -72.52 12.13
N THR A 751 -32.78 -73.60 12.84
CA THR A 751 -31.65 -73.67 13.77
C THR A 751 -30.47 -74.43 13.15
N ASN A 752 -29.29 -74.31 13.74
CA ASN A 752 -28.06 -74.93 13.25
C ASN A 752 -27.85 -76.39 13.72
N ALA A 753 -28.95 -77.09 14.00
CA ALA A 753 -28.94 -78.49 14.44
C ALA A 753 -30.23 -79.20 14.02
N TYR A 754 -30.18 -80.53 13.92
CA TYR A 754 -31.31 -81.38 13.58
C TYR A 754 -31.21 -82.75 14.25
N SER A 755 -32.31 -83.25 14.80
CA SER A 755 -32.40 -84.64 15.28
C SER A 755 -33.68 -85.28 14.75
N GLY A 756 -33.56 -86.44 14.11
CA GLY A 756 -34.70 -87.09 13.46
C GLY A 756 -34.43 -88.51 12.95
N THR A 757 -35.47 -89.14 12.45
CA THR A 757 -35.47 -90.55 12.01
C THR A 757 -34.64 -90.73 10.74
N VAL A 758 -33.74 -91.71 10.71
CA VAL A 758 -32.92 -92.05 9.54
C VAL A 758 -33.06 -93.54 9.17
N PRO A 759 -32.91 -93.93 7.88
CA PRO A 759 -32.90 -95.34 7.47
C PRO A 759 -31.84 -96.18 8.20
N THR A 760 -32.02 -97.49 8.24
CA THR A 760 -30.98 -98.44 8.69
C THR A 760 -29.85 -98.53 7.64
N GLY A 761 -28.62 -98.84 8.07
CA GLY A 761 -27.42 -98.79 7.21
C GLY A 761 -26.70 -97.44 7.25
N THR A 762 -25.65 -97.30 6.42
CA THR A 762 -24.82 -96.09 6.35
C THR A 762 -25.49 -95.00 5.54
N VAL A 763 -25.63 -93.80 6.12
CA VAL A 763 -26.27 -92.64 5.48
C VAL A 763 -25.31 -91.46 5.48
N ARG A 764 -25.31 -90.67 4.39
CA ARG A 764 -24.48 -89.46 4.29
C ARG A 764 -25.31 -88.19 4.25
N PHE A 765 -24.78 -87.10 4.82
CA PHE A 765 -25.46 -85.82 4.97
C PHE A 765 -24.61 -84.65 4.48
N LYS A 766 -25.28 -83.64 3.91
CA LYS A 766 -24.72 -82.32 3.60
C LYS A 766 -25.80 -81.24 3.74
N ILE A 767 -25.40 -80.02 4.10
CA ILE A 767 -26.32 -78.93 4.43
C ILE A 767 -26.11 -77.73 3.51
N LYS A 768 -27.20 -77.02 3.15
CA LYS A 768 -27.14 -75.66 2.59
C LYS A 768 -27.76 -74.68 3.57
N ALA A 769 -27.18 -73.49 3.72
CA ALA A 769 -27.85 -72.35 4.32
C ALA A 769 -28.72 -71.64 3.28
N ALA A 770 -29.82 -71.03 3.71
CA ALA A 770 -30.74 -70.33 2.84
C ALA A 770 -31.30 -69.08 3.51
N ASN A 771 -31.54 -68.05 2.71
CA ASN A 771 -32.35 -66.89 3.06
C ASN A 771 -33.29 -66.52 1.90
N SER A 772 -34.01 -65.41 2.01
CA SER A 772 -34.93 -64.93 0.97
C SER A 772 -34.26 -64.60 -0.37
N LEU A 773 -32.92 -64.45 -0.41
CA LEU A 773 -32.16 -64.15 -1.62
C LEU A 773 -31.63 -65.39 -2.34
N GLY A 774 -31.53 -66.53 -1.65
CA GLY A 774 -31.00 -67.75 -2.25
C GLY A 774 -30.38 -68.71 -1.25
N LYS A 775 -29.67 -69.72 -1.78
CA LYS A 775 -29.07 -70.81 -1.00
C LYS A 775 -27.57 -70.88 -1.24
N SER A 776 -26.82 -71.25 -0.21
CA SER A 776 -25.39 -71.49 -0.27
C SER A 776 -25.01 -72.74 -1.08
N GLY A 777 -23.70 -72.95 -1.22
CA GLY A 777 -23.13 -74.27 -1.55
C GLY A 777 -23.37 -75.29 -0.42
N PHE A 778 -23.05 -76.56 -0.70
CA PHE A 778 -23.14 -77.62 0.30
C PHE A 778 -21.95 -77.58 1.27
N SER A 779 -22.22 -77.85 2.55
CA SER A 779 -21.23 -78.09 3.59
C SER A 779 -20.31 -79.28 3.26
N ASN A 780 -19.34 -79.54 4.14
CA ASN A 780 -18.68 -80.84 4.18
C ASN A 780 -19.73 -81.97 4.32
N GLU A 781 -19.40 -83.14 3.77
CA GLU A 781 -20.23 -84.35 3.84
C GLU A 781 -19.79 -85.22 5.03
N ILE A 782 -20.75 -85.77 5.78
CA ILE A 782 -20.48 -86.74 6.84
C ILE A 782 -21.28 -88.02 6.62
N GLY A 783 -20.74 -89.16 7.04
CA GLY A 783 -21.41 -90.46 7.02
C GLY A 783 -21.65 -90.99 8.45
N LEU A 784 -22.83 -91.55 8.71
CA LEU A 784 -23.27 -92.09 10.00
C LEU A 784 -23.82 -93.52 9.89
#